data_AF-A0A3M0VVE8-F1
#
_entry.id   AF-A0A3M0VVE8-F1
#
_cell.length_a   1.000
_cell.length_b   1.000
_cell.length_c   1.000
_cell.angle_alpha   90.00
_cell.angle_beta   90.00
_cell.angle_gamma   90.00
#
_symmetry.space_group_name_H-M   'P 1'
#
loop_
_entity.id
_entity.type
_entity.pdbx_description
1 polymer ?
#
loop_
_entity_poly.entity_id
_entity_poly.type
_entity_poly.pdbx_seq_one_letter_code
_entity_poly.pdbx_strand_id
1 'polypeptide(L)'
;MHALRGFIRGLVDKTTTLFCDNLIHSDPQTLLDTRSPAGLFDNPSWAEQGANFTRFSENRGMADLTAFLRRLSESPHHRARLLYSALQTKCIGLVPQQRARLQRWLNDANEAVEMLALLALTTAGGPMRGTELLSWKYANTASGIRNLFILDGELVAVTEYSKTQAITGRAKVIAHVIPPPVAPLFISYIVDVMPLRTFILQLLRSDGIKPDKPATQPSYQLFEVAGRPLTTQQLSNRLADESTAALGVRLTVASQRQLFVAVRRAKVPGANTDDLDMEDDAPLQLGHSSATERQHYGITIRDIHLLDSRTLQAFQAMSVAWWKWVQSDMGSTAAAISADMSLPAVQAIGTTLLKRHRSPSLGEPVGAPAPTRARGEAGRFAGCTVDQVAAAVLGTGGVARRNGQDEAIQTVILDCCSRVILRLPPATGKTLILQAMVMHRPDKVTVLVVPYVALRQELVLHCSRLPTPISRLEWYPNQGMGQATTSLVLVTPEAASSREFQHYLAYLDDMSQLAAIVVDEAHVIPADERWRKPMLSVAAILRKQANIQIVLMSGTLSQQMEQRLMYMVSEPPDMAWTRVSRPVEFTHLSFQVMAAEPDTHFTILRDLNQTQTRVGQKMLIVTMKRSQVAVLAQAISAIAWPSKGTPAKQQAVLAQWAAGKMAMVGTSAIAVGTNQPGIGLVVH
;
A
#
# COMPACT_ATOMS: atom_id res chain seq x y z
N MET A 1 30.58 -23.22 7.94
CA MET A 1 30.57 -21.81 7.46
C MET A 1 31.35 -21.64 6.17
N HIS A 2 32.65 -21.95 6.11
CA HIS A 2 33.45 -21.87 4.88
C HIS A 2 32.84 -22.71 3.72
N ALA A 3 32.51 -23.98 3.99
CA ALA A 3 31.86 -24.86 3.02
C ALA A 3 30.53 -24.29 2.47
N LEU A 4 29.71 -23.69 3.34
CA LEU A 4 28.44 -23.07 2.94
C LEU A 4 28.65 -21.86 2.01
N ARG A 5 29.64 -21.00 2.29
CA ARG A 5 29.99 -19.89 1.40
C ARG A 5 30.52 -20.39 0.05
N GLY A 6 31.36 -21.42 0.08
CA GLY A 6 31.86 -22.08 -1.13
C GLY A 6 30.74 -22.68 -1.96
N PHE A 7 29.75 -23.31 -1.33
CA PHE A 7 28.56 -23.83 -1.99
C PHE A 7 27.74 -22.73 -2.67
N ILE A 8 27.43 -21.63 -1.98
CA ILE A 8 26.66 -20.52 -2.56
C ILE A 8 27.43 -19.89 -3.73
N ARG A 9 28.74 -19.67 -3.60
CA ARG A 9 29.60 -19.19 -4.70
C ARG A 9 29.59 -20.17 -5.88
N GLY A 10 29.72 -21.47 -5.61
CA GLY A 10 29.66 -22.51 -6.63
C GLY A 10 28.33 -22.58 -7.36
N LEU A 11 27.19 -22.27 -6.71
CA LEU A 11 25.91 -22.11 -7.40
C LEU A 11 25.93 -20.93 -8.38
N VAL A 12 26.52 -19.80 -8.00
CA VAL A 12 26.66 -18.62 -8.88
C VAL A 12 27.53 -18.97 -10.09
N ASP A 13 28.68 -19.61 -9.86
CA ASP A 13 29.61 -20.01 -10.91
C ASP A 13 28.95 -21.01 -11.88
N LYS A 14 28.34 -22.07 -11.35
CA LYS A 14 27.62 -23.09 -12.13
C LYS A 14 26.51 -22.46 -12.99
N THR A 15 25.75 -21.52 -12.42
CA THR A 15 24.68 -20.83 -13.16
C THR A 15 25.26 -19.92 -14.24
N THR A 16 26.35 -19.21 -13.94
CA THR A 16 27.03 -18.34 -14.90
C THR A 16 27.55 -19.16 -16.08
N THR A 17 28.20 -20.29 -15.81
CA THR A 17 28.63 -21.25 -16.85
C THR A 17 27.45 -21.75 -17.68
N LEU A 18 26.32 -22.10 -17.05
CA LEU A 18 25.12 -22.52 -17.78
C LEU A 18 24.63 -21.44 -18.75
N PHE A 19 24.59 -20.17 -18.31
CA PHE A 19 24.21 -19.06 -19.18
C PHE A 19 25.23 -18.88 -20.31
N CYS A 20 26.50 -18.70 -19.96
CA CYS A 20 27.60 -18.43 -20.88
C CYS A 20 27.79 -19.55 -21.90
N ASP A 21 27.83 -20.81 -21.49
CA ASP A 21 28.21 -21.92 -22.37
C ASP A 21 27.03 -22.52 -23.13
N ASN A 22 25.82 -22.51 -22.56
CA ASN A 22 24.68 -23.23 -23.12
C ASN A 22 23.57 -22.32 -23.66
N LEU A 23 23.36 -21.13 -23.09
CA LEU A 23 22.19 -20.31 -23.41
C LEU A 23 22.52 -19.12 -24.31
N ILE A 24 23.44 -18.27 -23.86
CA ILE A 24 23.73 -16.98 -24.52
C ILE A 24 25.06 -16.96 -25.27
N HIS A 25 25.94 -17.94 -25.03
CA HIS A 25 27.21 -18.08 -25.76
C HIS A 25 28.08 -16.81 -25.72
N SER A 26 28.25 -16.27 -24.51
CA SER A 26 29.01 -15.08 -24.18
C SER A 26 30.02 -15.42 -23.09
N ASP A 27 31.16 -14.73 -23.04
CA ASP A 27 32.04 -14.84 -21.88
C ASP A 27 31.39 -14.22 -20.63
N PRO A 28 31.77 -14.66 -19.41
CA PRO A 28 31.19 -14.17 -18.16
C PRO A 28 31.36 -12.67 -17.95
N GLN A 29 32.49 -12.08 -18.34
CA GLN A 29 32.75 -10.67 -18.10
C GLN A 29 31.85 -9.79 -18.99
N THR A 30 31.75 -10.13 -20.27
CA THR A 30 30.82 -9.47 -21.19
C THR A 30 29.37 -9.58 -20.72
N LEU A 31 28.96 -10.73 -20.16
CA LEU A 31 27.62 -10.87 -19.57
C LEU A 31 27.42 -9.89 -18.40
N LEU A 32 28.37 -9.83 -17.46
CA LEU A 32 28.28 -8.93 -16.31
C LEU A 32 28.23 -7.45 -16.73
N ASP A 33 29.04 -7.07 -17.72
CA ASP A 33 29.15 -5.69 -18.19
C ASP A 33 27.92 -5.26 -19.00
N THR A 34 27.47 -6.11 -19.94
CA THR A 34 26.36 -5.78 -20.86
C THR A 34 24.97 -5.97 -20.27
N ARG A 35 24.86 -6.65 -19.12
CA ARG A 35 23.59 -6.90 -18.42
C ARG A 35 23.60 -6.32 -17.00
N SER A 36 24.46 -5.34 -16.74
CA SER A 36 24.50 -4.63 -15.47
C SER A 36 23.21 -3.81 -15.22
N PRO A 37 22.64 -3.85 -14.00
CA PRO A 37 21.47 -3.04 -13.64
C PRO A 37 21.78 -1.53 -13.54
N ALA A 38 23.05 -1.13 -13.34
CA ALA A 38 23.42 0.26 -13.03
C ALA A 38 23.11 1.27 -14.15
N GLY A 39 22.98 0.80 -15.39
CA GLY A 39 22.67 1.63 -16.57
C GLY A 39 21.20 1.56 -17.00
N LEU A 40 20.34 0.84 -16.26
CA LEU A 40 18.95 0.61 -16.66
C LEU A 40 17.99 1.56 -15.97
N PHE A 41 17.05 2.11 -16.74
CA PHE A 41 15.95 2.91 -16.22
C PHE A 41 14.72 2.04 -15.95
N ASP A 42 14.04 2.26 -14.83
CA ASP A 42 12.75 1.63 -14.55
C ASP A 42 11.83 2.60 -13.78
N ASN A 43 10.52 2.48 -14.00
CA ASN A 43 9.50 3.25 -13.29
C ASN A 43 8.54 2.28 -12.56
N PRO A 44 8.62 2.22 -11.21
CA PRO A 44 7.76 1.36 -10.42
C PRO A 44 6.26 1.74 -10.45
N SER A 45 5.94 2.99 -10.78
CA SER A 45 4.56 3.49 -10.87
C SER A 45 3.89 3.17 -12.21
N TRP A 46 4.62 2.61 -13.18
CA TRP A 46 4.05 2.25 -14.48
C TRP A 46 3.17 1.00 -14.36
N ALA A 47 1.85 1.21 -14.46
CA ALA A 47 0.83 0.20 -14.15
C ALA A 47 0.31 -0.60 -15.36
N GLU A 48 0.79 -0.34 -16.58
CA GLU A 48 0.31 -1.01 -17.80
C GLU A 48 0.63 -2.50 -17.83
N GLN A 49 -0.22 -3.28 -18.51
CA GLN A 49 0.02 -4.71 -18.70
C GLN A 49 1.27 -4.95 -19.56
N GLY A 50 2.12 -5.87 -19.11
CA GLY A 50 3.40 -6.16 -19.72
C GLY A 50 4.48 -5.11 -19.47
N ALA A 51 4.22 -4.06 -18.68
CA ALA A 51 5.23 -3.09 -18.29
C ALA A 51 6.34 -3.74 -17.45
N ASN A 52 7.58 -3.47 -17.84
CA ASN A 52 8.82 -3.81 -17.17
C ASN A 52 9.95 -2.88 -17.70
N PHE A 53 11.16 -3.01 -17.15
CA PHE A 53 12.29 -2.19 -17.55
C PHE A 53 12.64 -2.30 -19.06
N THR A 54 12.40 -3.44 -19.71
CA THR A 54 12.76 -3.64 -21.14
C THR A 54 11.98 -2.76 -22.13
N ARG A 55 10.87 -2.15 -21.70
CA ARG A 55 10.00 -1.34 -22.57
C ARG A 55 10.29 0.16 -22.56
N PHE A 56 11.20 0.64 -21.72
CA PHE A 56 11.59 2.05 -21.71
C PHE A 56 12.47 2.42 -22.90
N SER A 57 12.29 3.63 -23.42
CA SER A 57 13.10 4.18 -24.51
C SER A 57 14.59 4.24 -24.18
N GLU A 58 14.90 4.49 -22.91
CA GLU A 58 16.21 4.63 -22.31
C GLU A 58 16.98 3.31 -22.31
N ASN A 59 16.25 2.18 -22.32
CA ASN A 59 16.81 0.84 -22.37
C ASN A 59 16.78 0.25 -23.79
N ARG A 60 16.52 1.06 -24.82
CA ARG A 60 16.49 0.62 -26.23
C ARG A 60 17.85 0.01 -26.61
N GLY A 61 17.80 -1.19 -27.19
CA GLY A 61 18.99 -1.95 -27.57
C GLY A 61 19.39 -3.07 -26.60
N MET A 62 18.84 -3.09 -25.37
CA MET A 62 19.03 -4.22 -24.45
C MET A 62 18.37 -5.50 -24.97
N ALA A 63 17.07 -5.42 -25.29
CA ALA A 63 16.23 -6.52 -25.77
C ALA A 63 16.14 -6.54 -27.30
N ASP A 64 17.27 -6.75 -27.97
CA ASP A 64 17.33 -6.92 -29.42
C ASP A 64 17.62 -8.37 -29.80
N LEU A 65 16.55 -9.10 -30.14
CA LEU A 65 16.65 -10.48 -30.61
C LEU A 65 17.49 -10.59 -31.88
N THR A 66 17.47 -9.58 -32.77
CA THR A 66 18.26 -9.59 -34.00
C THR A 66 19.75 -9.51 -33.69
N ALA A 67 20.14 -8.61 -32.79
CA ALA A 67 21.51 -8.52 -32.32
C ALA A 67 21.94 -9.81 -31.61
N PHE A 68 21.06 -10.43 -30.81
CA PHE A 68 21.36 -11.70 -30.15
C PHE A 68 21.55 -12.85 -31.14
N LEU A 69 20.66 -12.99 -32.13
CA LEU A 69 20.80 -14.01 -33.19
C LEU A 69 22.08 -13.83 -33.99
N ARG A 70 22.46 -12.58 -34.29
CA ARG A 70 23.75 -12.27 -34.94
C ARG A 70 24.93 -12.75 -34.08
N ARG A 71 24.94 -12.48 -32.77
CA ARG A 71 25.97 -12.99 -31.85
C ARG A 71 26.07 -14.52 -31.88
N LEU A 72 24.94 -15.23 -31.92
CA LEU A 72 24.94 -16.70 -32.03
C LEU A 72 25.58 -17.19 -33.35
N SER A 73 25.35 -16.47 -34.45
CA SER A 73 25.92 -16.80 -35.76
C SER A 73 27.43 -16.58 -35.84
N GLU A 74 27.91 -15.53 -35.16
CA GLU A 74 29.32 -15.12 -35.12
C GLU A 74 30.11 -15.78 -33.98
N SER A 75 29.42 -16.51 -33.09
CA SER A 75 30.03 -17.09 -31.90
C SER A 75 31.10 -18.14 -32.23
N PRO A 76 32.25 -18.12 -31.54
CA PRO A 76 33.28 -19.14 -31.70
C PRO A 76 32.78 -20.52 -31.26
N HIS A 77 31.79 -20.58 -30.36
CA HIS A 77 31.22 -21.83 -29.84
C HIS A 77 30.42 -22.55 -30.93
N HIS A 78 30.85 -23.77 -31.27
CA HIS A 78 30.17 -24.59 -32.29
C HIS A 78 28.68 -24.83 -31.96
N ARG A 79 28.35 -25.02 -30.67
CA ARG A 79 26.98 -25.18 -30.19
C ARG A 79 26.09 -23.98 -30.53
N ALA A 80 26.61 -22.77 -30.43
CA ALA A 80 25.90 -21.52 -30.75
C ALA A 80 25.56 -21.44 -32.25
N ARG A 81 26.54 -21.73 -33.11
CA ARG A 81 26.34 -21.73 -34.57
C ARG A 81 25.36 -22.81 -35.02
N LEU A 82 25.41 -23.99 -34.38
CA LEU A 82 24.43 -25.05 -34.62
C LEU A 82 23.02 -24.66 -34.16
N LEU A 83 22.89 -23.97 -33.02
CA LEU A 83 21.61 -23.42 -32.56
C LEU A 83 21.09 -22.40 -33.58
N TYR A 84 21.92 -21.43 -33.99
CA TYR A 84 21.57 -20.46 -35.02
C TYR A 84 21.11 -21.12 -36.33
N SER A 85 21.84 -22.15 -36.79
CA SER A 85 21.45 -22.89 -38.00
C SER A 85 20.06 -23.56 -37.89
N ALA A 86 19.68 -24.02 -36.70
CA ALA A 86 18.35 -24.59 -36.47
C ALA A 86 17.27 -23.50 -36.47
N LEU A 87 17.58 -22.31 -35.95
CA LEU A 87 16.68 -21.15 -35.93
C LEU A 87 16.41 -20.55 -37.31
N GLN A 88 17.34 -20.72 -38.26
CA GLN A 88 17.22 -20.24 -39.65
C GLN A 88 16.39 -21.15 -40.57
N THR A 89 16.00 -22.33 -40.10
CA THR A 89 15.21 -23.26 -40.92
C THR A 89 13.80 -22.69 -41.10
N LYS A 90 13.27 -22.72 -42.33
CA LYS A 90 11.89 -22.29 -42.61
C LYS A 90 10.93 -22.97 -41.63
N CYS A 91 9.82 -22.30 -41.29
CA CYS A 91 8.87 -22.71 -40.24
C CYS A 91 8.29 -24.14 -40.37
N ILE A 92 8.62 -24.88 -41.44
CA ILE A 92 8.22 -26.26 -41.72
C ILE A 92 9.45 -27.01 -42.24
N GLY A 93 9.76 -28.17 -41.65
CA GLY A 93 10.78 -29.10 -42.14
C GLY A 93 12.03 -29.25 -41.26
N LEU A 94 11.91 -29.11 -39.93
CA LEU A 94 13.05 -29.34 -39.04
C LEU A 94 13.48 -30.82 -39.08
N VAL A 95 14.76 -31.07 -39.36
CA VAL A 95 15.29 -32.45 -39.29
C VAL A 95 15.44 -32.90 -37.82
N PRO A 96 15.44 -34.23 -37.53
CA PRO A 96 15.51 -34.74 -36.15
C PRO A 96 16.65 -34.17 -35.31
N GLN A 97 17.82 -33.93 -35.92
CA GLN A 97 18.97 -33.33 -35.23
C GLN A 97 18.72 -31.87 -34.82
N GLN A 98 18.04 -31.08 -35.66
CA GLN A 98 17.69 -29.70 -35.33
C GLN A 98 16.65 -29.66 -34.20
N ARG A 99 15.64 -30.53 -34.27
CA ARG A 99 14.64 -30.69 -33.19
C ARG A 99 15.31 -31.04 -31.86
N ALA A 100 16.23 -32.01 -31.86
CA ALA A 100 16.97 -32.40 -30.67
C ALA A 100 17.82 -31.25 -30.08
N ARG A 101 18.42 -30.41 -30.94
CA ARG A 101 19.18 -29.22 -30.50
C ARG A 101 18.28 -28.17 -29.85
N LEU A 102 17.15 -27.85 -30.48
CA LEU A 102 16.17 -26.90 -29.93
C LEU A 102 15.61 -27.40 -28.60
N GLN A 103 15.26 -28.68 -28.51
CA GLN A 103 14.78 -29.29 -27.28
C GLN A 103 15.84 -29.29 -26.18
N ARG A 104 17.11 -29.57 -26.53
CA ARG A 104 18.22 -29.50 -25.57
C ARG A 104 18.37 -28.08 -25.01
N TRP A 105 18.36 -27.06 -25.86
CA TRP A 105 18.41 -25.67 -25.41
C TRP A 105 17.22 -25.30 -24.51
N LEU A 106 16.00 -25.77 -24.83
CA LEU A 106 14.84 -25.58 -23.96
C LEU A 106 15.01 -26.25 -22.60
N ASN A 107 15.66 -27.41 -22.54
CA ASN A 107 15.99 -28.07 -21.29
C ASN A 107 17.04 -27.30 -20.48
N ASP A 108 18.09 -26.78 -21.13
CA ASP A 108 19.07 -25.90 -20.49
C ASP A 108 18.39 -24.64 -19.94
N ALA A 109 17.42 -24.07 -20.66
CA ALA A 109 16.67 -22.89 -20.23
C ALA A 109 15.76 -23.21 -19.03
N ASN A 110 15.16 -24.40 -19.00
CA ASN A 110 14.41 -24.87 -17.83
C ASN A 110 15.33 -25.06 -16.61
N GLU A 111 16.54 -25.61 -16.79
CA GLU A 111 17.53 -25.72 -15.71
C GLU A 111 17.96 -24.34 -15.21
N ALA A 112 18.15 -23.37 -16.10
CA ALA A 112 18.48 -22.00 -15.70
C ALA A 112 17.39 -21.36 -14.83
N VAL A 113 16.12 -21.66 -15.08
CA VAL A 113 15.01 -21.20 -14.21
C VAL A 113 15.14 -21.77 -12.79
N GLU A 114 15.43 -23.07 -12.67
CA GLU A 114 15.64 -23.71 -11.36
C GLU A 114 16.84 -23.10 -10.64
N MET A 115 17.94 -22.90 -11.35
CA MET A 115 19.17 -22.31 -10.80
C MET A 115 18.98 -20.85 -10.38
N LEU A 116 18.28 -20.03 -11.17
CA LEU A 116 17.94 -18.65 -10.79
C LEU A 116 17.08 -18.63 -9.52
N ALA A 117 16.13 -19.55 -9.36
CA ALA A 117 15.35 -19.66 -8.14
C ALA A 117 16.22 -20.02 -6.92
N LEU A 118 17.20 -20.92 -7.08
CA LEU A 118 18.18 -21.21 -6.03
C LEU A 118 19.04 -20.01 -5.69
N LEU A 119 19.50 -19.26 -6.69
CA LEU A 119 20.28 -18.04 -6.46
C LEU A 119 19.47 -17.01 -5.69
N ALA A 120 18.24 -16.69 -6.12
CA ALA A 120 17.39 -15.77 -5.37
C ALA A 120 17.18 -16.22 -3.91
N LEU A 121 16.93 -17.51 -3.67
CA LEU A 121 16.75 -18.06 -2.32
C LEU A 121 18.01 -17.93 -1.45
N THR A 122 19.20 -18.06 -2.03
CA THR A 122 20.47 -18.15 -1.29
C THR A 122 21.26 -16.85 -1.25
N THR A 123 21.03 -15.92 -2.17
CA THR A 123 21.85 -14.70 -2.34
C THR A 123 21.09 -13.40 -2.11
N ALA A 124 19.77 -13.33 -2.32
CA ALA A 124 19.01 -12.06 -2.35
C ALA A 124 18.68 -11.43 -0.98
N GLY A 125 19.26 -11.95 0.11
CA GLY A 125 19.12 -11.43 1.47
C GLY A 125 17.73 -11.65 2.09
N GLY A 126 17.66 -12.27 3.26
CA GLY A 126 16.42 -12.43 4.03
C GLY A 126 15.77 -13.82 3.91
N PRO A 127 15.04 -14.27 4.94
CA PRO A 127 14.41 -15.59 4.96
C PRO A 127 13.15 -15.64 4.08
N MET A 128 13.29 -15.97 2.80
CA MET A 128 12.16 -16.08 1.87
C MET A 128 11.40 -17.41 2.01
N ARG A 129 10.08 -17.39 1.81
CA ARG A 129 9.30 -18.63 1.61
C ARG A 129 9.31 -19.03 0.15
N GLY A 130 9.38 -20.34 -0.11
CA GLY A 130 9.34 -20.86 -1.48
C GLY A 130 8.11 -20.40 -2.26
N THR A 131 6.93 -20.36 -1.64
CA THR A 131 5.68 -19.91 -2.29
C THR A 131 5.69 -18.42 -2.63
N GLU A 132 6.43 -17.61 -1.87
CA GLU A 132 6.57 -16.16 -2.10
C GLU A 132 7.57 -15.90 -3.22
N LEU A 133 8.75 -16.53 -3.16
CA LEU A 133 9.76 -16.48 -4.21
C LEU A 133 9.21 -16.92 -5.57
N LEU A 134 8.57 -18.09 -5.62
CA LEU A 134 8.12 -18.69 -6.88
C LEU A 134 6.92 -17.96 -7.49
N SER A 135 6.33 -16.99 -6.78
CA SER A 135 5.25 -16.13 -7.29
C SER A 135 5.75 -14.89 -8.04
N TRP A 136 7.07 -14.68 -8.13
CA TRP A 136 7.65 -13.48 -8.74
C TRP A 136 7.27 -13.32 -10.21
N LYS A 137 6.89 -12.10 -10.55
CA LYS A 137 6.56 -11.66 -11.91
C LYS A 137 7.65 -10.72 -12.43
N TYR A 138 8.05 -10.91 -13.68
CA TYR A 138 9.02 -10.03 -14.34
C TYR A 138 8.36 -8.84 -15.07
N ALA A 139 7.06 -8.93 -15.33
CA ALA A 139 6.27 -7.87 -15.95
C ALA A 139 4.86 -7.81 -15.35
N ASN A 140 4.22 -6.65 -15.48
CA ASN A 140 2.88 -6.44 -14.95
C ASN A 140 1.85 -7.34 -15.65
N THR A 141 0.89 -7.84 -14.87
CA THR A 141 -0.28 -8.59 -15.35
C THR A 141 -1.52 -7.70 -15.26
N ALA A 142 -2.60 -8.08 -15.96
CA ALA A 142 -3.90 -7.39 -15.80
C ALA A 142 -4.41 -7.37 -14.34
N SER A 143 -3.99 -8.35 -13.53
CA SER A 143 -4.43 -8.53 -12.14
C SER A 143 -3.50 -7.93 -11.08
N GLY A 144 -2.30 -7.48 -11.45
CA GLY A 144 -1.29 -7.06 -10.47
C GLY A 144 0.06 -6.78 -11.08
N ILE A 145 0.87 -6.00 -10.38
CA ILE A 145 2.16 -5.52 -10.88
C ILE A 145 3.28 -6.55 -10.72
N ARG A 146 4.41 -6.28 -11.36
CA ARG A 146 5.64 -7.10 -11.31
C ARG A 146 6.31 -7.06 -9.93
N ASN A 147 7.23 -7.99 -9.71
CA ASN A 147 8.04 -8.08 -8.50
C ASN A 147 9.47 -7.57 -8.69
N LEU A 148 10.00 -7.61 -9.92
CA LEU A 148 11.36 -7.15 -10.21
C LEU A 148 11.36 -5.69 -10.69
N PHE A 149 12.23 -4.88 -10.08
CA PHE A 149 12.44 -3.47 -10.39
C PHE A 149 13.92 -3.14 -10.47
N ILE A 150 14.28 -2.16 -11.30
CA ILE A 150 15.59 -1.50 -11.19
C ILE A 150 15.42 -0.27 -10.30
N LEU A 151 16.08 -0.25 -9.14
CA LEU A 151 16.02 0.85 -8.17
C LEU A 151 17.45 1.26 -7.82
N ASP A 152 17.78 2.54 -7.98
CA ASP A 152 19.11 3.09 -7.69
C ASP A 152 20.27 2.31 -8.34
N GLY A 153 20.04 1.78 -9.55
CA GLY A 153 21.04 0.99 -10.28
C GLY A 153 21.20 -0.47 -9.80
N GLU A 154 20.34 -0.93 -8.89
CA GLU A 154 20.31 -2.30 -8.39
C GLU A 154 19.06 -3.04 -8.88
N LEU A 155 19.17 -4.37 -9.07
CA LEU A 155 18.01 -5.22 -9.31
C LEU A 155 17.38 -5.62 -7.98
N VAL A 156 16.16 -5.16 -7.75
CA VAL A 156 15.43 -5.36 -6.49
C VAL A 156 14.17 -6.16 -6.74
N ALA A 157 14.00 -7.24 -5.99
CA ALA A 157 12.79 -8.04 -5.96
C ALA A 157 11.93 -7.65 -4.76
N VAL A 158 10.70 -7.23 -5.01
CA VAL A 158 9.76 -6.79 -3.99
C VAL A 158 8.60 -7.75 -3.88
N THR A 159 8.25 -8.11 -2.66
CA THR A 159 7.25 -9.14 -2.34
C THR A 159 6.23 -8.62 -1.35
N GLU A 160 4.99 -9.07 -1.50
CA GLU A 160 3.93 -8.86 -0.52
C GLU A 160 3.71 -10.14 0.27
N TYR A 161 3.96 -10.08 1.57
CA TYR A 161 3.81 -11.22 2.45
C TYR A 161 2.43 -11.24 3.10
N SER A 162 1.71 -12.36 2.94
CA SER A 162 0.29 -12.50 3.28
C SER A 162 -0.01 -13.29 4.57
N LYS A 163 0.94 -13.97 5.22
CA LYS A 163 0.60 -14.71 6.47
C LYS A 163 0.23 -13.79 7.63
N THR A 164 0.83 -12.60 7.70
CA THR A 164 0.37 -11.57 8.65
C THR A 164 -0.97 -10.97 8.24
N GLN A 165 -1.44 -11.11 7.00
CA GLN A 165 -2.74 -10.58 6.56
C GLN A 165 -3.93 -11.27 7.25
N ALA A 166 -3.79 -12.55 7.62
CA ALA A 166 -4.80 -13.29 8.38
C ALA A 166 -4.86 -12.86 9.87
N ILE A 167 -3.75 -12.34 10.41
CA ILE A 167 -3.60 -11.99 11.83
C ILE A 167 -3.70 -10.46 12.07
N THR A 168 -3.20 -9.64 11.14
CA THR A 168 -3.08 -8.16 11.22
C THR A 168 -3.87 -7.42 10.13
N GLY A 169 -4.51 -8.14 9.20
CA GLY A 169 -5.39 -7.56 8.17
C GLY A 169 -4.69 -6.84 7.01
N ARG A 170 -3.35 -6.82 6.95
CA ARG A 170 -2.56 -6.05 5.97
C ARG A 170 -1.40 -6.91 5.40
N ALA A 171 -1.07 -6.70 4.12
CA ALA A 171 0.13 -7.31 3.51
C ALA A 171 1.37 -6.46 3.84
N LYS A 172 2.50 -7.11 4.16
CA LYS A 172 3.79 -6.45 4.42
C LYS A 172 4.63 -6.47 3.14
N VAL A 173 5.29 -5.37 2.78
CA VAL A 173 6.21 -5.32 1.63
C VAL A 173 7.65 -5.57 2.09
N ILE A 174 8.34 -6.48 1.43
CA ILE A 174 9.75 -6.83 1.68
C ILE A 174 10.53 -6.71 0.38
N ALA A 175 11.66 -5.99 0.42
CA ALA A 175 12.57 -5.85 -0.70
C ALA A 175 13.81 -6.73 -0.53
N HIS A 176 14.25 -7.33 -1.63
CA HIS A 176 15.39 -8.24 -1.71
C HIS A 176 16.31 -7.74 -2.81
N VAL A 177 17.52 -7.29 -2.47
CA VAL A 177 18.49 -6.87 -3.49
C VAL A 177 19.17 -8.10 -4.05
N ILE A 178 19.11 -8.25 -5.37
CA ILE A 178 19.82 -9.32 -6.07
C ILE A 178 21.28 -8.87 -6.24
N PRO A 179 22.28 -9.63 -5.75
CA PRO A 179 23.66 -9.19 -5.76
C PRO A 179 24.23 -8.94 -7.16
N PRO A 180 25.25 -8.08 -7.31
CA PRO A 180 25.86 -7.74 -8.60
C PRO A 180 26.28 -8.92 -9.50
N PRO A 181 26.85 -10.03 -9.01
CA PRO A 181 27.18 -11.17 -9.89
C PRO A 181 25.97 -12.01 -10.30
N VAL A 182 24.81 -11.81 -9.66
CA VAL A 182 23.58 -12.56 -9.92
C VAL A 182 22.59 -11.75 -10.75
N ALA A 183 22.51 -10.43 -10.56
CA ALA A 183 21.56 -9.57 -11.26
C ALA A 183 21.67 -9.64 -12.80
N PRO A 184 22.87 -9.67 -13.41
CA PRO A 184 23.04 -9.87 -14.86
C PRO A 184 22.43 -11.17 -15.39
N LEU A 185 22.44 -12.25 -14.59
CA LEU A 185 21.81 -13.54 -14.97
C LEU A 185 20.28 -13.39 -15.07
N PHE A 186 19.66 -12.69 -14.11
CA PHE A 186 18.22 -12.39 -14.15
C PHE A 186 17.86 -11.48 -15.33
N ILE A 187 18.65 -10.44 -15.57
CA ILE A 187 18.43 -9.50 -16.68
C ILE A 187 18.60 -10.24 -18.01
N SER A 188 19.66 -11.01 -18.19
CA SER A 188 19.88 -11.81 -19.41
C SER A 188 18.79 -12.86 -19.62
N TYR A 189 18.26 -13.48 -18.56
CA TYR A 189 17.14 -14.39 -18.69
C TYR A 189 15.90 -13.71 -19.28
N ILE A 190 15.55 -12.52 -18.78
CA ILE A 190 14.39 -11.74 -19.25
C ILE A 190 14.60 -11.22 -20.67
N VAL A 191 15.82 -10.78 -20.99
CA VAL A 191 16.15 -10.03 -22.20
C VAL A 191 16.59 -10.92 -23.37
N ASP A 192 17.35 -11.98 -23.11
CA ASP A 192 17.93 -12.86 -24.14
C ASP A 192 17.22 -14.21 -24.20
N VAL A 193 17.04 -14.88 -23.05
CA VAL A 193 16.56 -16.27 -23.00
C VAL A 193 15.06 -16.37 -23.20
N MET A 194 14.24 -15.56 -22.52
CA MET A 194 12.78 -15.61 -22.63
C MET A 194 12.26 -15.33 -24.06
N PRO A 195 12.75 -14.31 -24.79
CA PRO A 195 12.31 -14.09 -26.17
C PRO A 195 12.70 -15.24 -27.10
N LEU A 196 13.94 -15.75 -26.98
CA LEU A 196 14.37 -16.89 -27.79
C LEU A 196 13.60 -18.17 -27.48
N ARG A 197 13.30 -18.43 -26.20
CA ARG A 197 12.42 -19.54 -25.78
C ARG A 197 11.05 -19.45 -26.44
N THR A 198 10.46 -18.26 -26.45
CA THR A 198 9.16 -18.02 -27.09
C THR A 198 9.22 -18.30 -28.58
N PHE A 199 10.27 -17.81 -29.26
CA PHE A 199 10.50 -18.05 -30.68
C PHE A 199 10.70 -19.55 -30.99
N ILE A 200 11.52 -20.27 -30.22
CA ILE A 200 11.75 -21.71 -30.41
C ILE A 200 10.45 -22.51 -30.22
N LEU A 201 9.65 -22.19 -29.21
CA LEU A 201 8.37 -22.85 -28.99
C LEU A 201 7.38 -22.61 -30.14
N GLN A 202 7.37 -21.40 -30.73
CA GLN A 202 6.57 -21.10 -31.92
C GLN A 202 7.06 -21.86 -33.16
N LEU A 203 8.37 -21.99 -33.33
CA LEU A 203 8.99 -22.74 -34.42
C LEU A 203 8.63 -24.23 -34.33
N LEU A 204 8.78 -24.85 -33.15
CA LEU A 204 8.41 -26.26 -32.94
C LEU A 204 6.91 -26.51 -33.16
N ARG A 205 6.04 -25.57 -32.75
CA ARG A 205 4.59 -25.66 -33.03
C ARG A 205 4.28 -25.64 -34.52
N SER A 206 4.98 -24.78 -35.27
CA SER A 206 4.81 -24.66 -36.72
C SER A 206 5.26 -25.92 -37.46
N ASP A 207 6.24 -26.64 -36.91
CA ASP A 207 6.73 -27.94 -37.39
C ASP A 207 5.85 -29.13 -36.94
N GLY A 208 4.66 -28.87 -36.37
CA GLY A 208 3.70 -29.90 -35.97
C GLY A 208 4.00 -30.57 -34.63
N ILE A 209 5.04 -30.15 -33.92
CA ILE A 209 5.36 -30.63 -32.58
C ILE A 209 4.50 -29.86 -31.59
N LYS A 210 3.66 -30.56 -30.84
CA LYS A 210 2.94 -29.96 -29.72
C LYS A 210 3.90 -29.91 -28.52
N PRO A 211 4.50 -28.76 -28.17
CA PRO A 211 5.14 -28.63 -26.86
C PRO A 211 4.09 -28.91 -25.77
N ASP A 212 4.55 -29.32 -24.59
CA ASP A 212 3.69 -29.57 -23.42
C ASP A 212 2.61 -28.50 -23.28
N LYS A 213 1.37 -28.93 -22.96
CA LYS A 213 0.15 -28.10 -22.95
C LYS A 213 0.46 -26.67 -22.50
N PRO A 214 0.45 -25.67 -23.40
CA PRO A 214 0.73 -24.31 -23.00
C PRO A 214 -0.37 -23.82 -22.07
N ALA A 215 0.02 -23.03 -21.07
CA ALA A 215 -0.92 -22.14 -20.41
C ALA A 215 -1.65 -21.35 -21.51
N THR A 216 -2.97 -21.28 -21.42
CA THR A 216 -3.87 -20.64 -22.39
C THR A 216 -3.62 -19.13 -22.57
N GLN A 217 -2.67 -18.55 -21.82
CA GLN A 217 -2.27 -17.14 -21.86
C GLN A 217 -0.76 -17.00 -21.64
N PRO A 218 -0.10 -15.95 -22.17
CA PRO A 218 1.28 -15.62 -21.84
C PRO A 218 1.40 -15.39 -20.33
N SER A 219 2.21 -16.20 -19.66
CA SER A 219 2.51 -16.03 -18.25
C SER A 219 3.61 -14.99 -18.07
N TYR A 220 3.39 -14.06 -17.15
CA TYR A 220 4.41 -13.11 -16.72
C TYR A 220 5.17 -13.58 -15.47
N GLN A 221 4.99 -14.84 -15.07
CA GLN A 221 5.76 -15.45 -13.98
C GLN A 221 7.19 -15.71 -14.41
N LEU A 222 8.13 -15.48 -13.50
CA LEU A 222 9.55 -15.63 -13.76
C LEU A 222 9.98 -17.11 -13.74
N PHE A 223 9.43 -17.87 -12.78
CA PHE A 223 9.88 -19.23 -12.49
C PHE A 223 8.95 -20.29 -13.09
N GLU A 224 9.01 -20.44 -14.42
CA GLU A 224 8.24 -21.45 -15.16
C GLU A 224 9.09 -22.45 -15.94
N VAL A 225 8.88 -23.73 -15.64
CA VAL A 225 9.51 -24.87 -16.30
C VAL A 225 8.48 -25.56 -17.19
N ALA A 226 8.79 -25.71 -18.48
CA ALA A 226 7.89 -26.34 -19.45
C ALA A 226 6.43 -25.78 -19.42
N GLY A 227 6.27 -24.47 -19.22
CA GLY A 227 4.97 -23.80 -19.19
C GLY A 227 4.14 -24.02 -17.92
N ARG A 228 4.76 -24.53 -16.85
CA ARG A 228 4.15 -24.67 -15.53
C ARG A 228 4.96 -23.92 -14.47
N PRO A 229 4.30 -23.27 -13.48
CA PRO A 229 4.99 -22.68 -12.35
C PRO A 229 5.83 -23.72 -11.60
N LEU A 230 7.07 -23.37 -11.28
CA LEU A 230 7.94 -24.20 -10.44
C LEU A 230 7.31 -24.34 -9.05
N THR A 231 7.27 -25.55 -8.51
CA THR A 231 6.70 -25.81 -7.18
C THR A 231 7.74 -25.70 -6.08
N THR A 232 7.31 -25.39 -4.86
CA THR A 232 8.22 -25.36 -3.69
C THR A 232 8.87 -26.72 -3.44
N GLN A 233 8.18 -27.83 -3.74
CA GLN A 233 8.76 -29.16 -3.61
C GLN A 233 9.90 -29.39 -4.61
N GLN A 234 9.72 -29.00 -5.87
CA GLN A 234 10.76 -29.10 -6.89
C GLN A 234 11.98 -28.25 -6.52
N LEU A 235 11.77 -27.00 -6.09
CA LEU A 235 12.86 -26.13 -5.61
C LEU A 235 13.59 -26.74 -4.41
N SER A 236 12.84 -27.32 -3.46
CA SER A 236 13.42 -27.94 -2.27
C SER A 236 14.19 -29.21 -2.59
N ASN A 237 13.75 -30.01 -3.57
CA ASN A 237 14.48 -31.19 -4.02
C ASN A 237 15.76 -30.77 -4.74
N ARG A 238 15.68 -29.77 -5.65
CA ARG A 238 16.87 -29.28 -6.34
C ARG A 238 17.91 -28.72 -5.38
N LEU A 239 17.50 -27.93 -4.39
CA LEU A 239 18.41 -27.45 -3.35
C LEU A 239 19.04 -28.61 -2.57
N ALA A 240 18.25 -29.63 -2.25
CA ALA A 240 18.72 -30.82 -1.54
C ALA A 240 19.76 -31.59 -2.35
N ASP A 241 19.56 -31.75 -3.66
CA ASP A 241 20.50 -32.46 -4.53
C ASP A 241 21.83 -31.70 -4.64
N GLU A 242 21.77 -30.39 -4.93
CA GLU A 242 22.97 -29.54 -5.04
C GLU A 242 23.74 -29.46 -3.72
N SER A 243 23.03 -29.30 -2.60
CA SER A 243 23.66 -29.23 -1.27
C SER A 243 24.21 -30.57 -0.81
N THR A 244 23.56 -31.69 -1.13
CA THR A 244 24.09 -33.02 -0.81
C THR A 244 25.36 -33.29 -1.61
N ALA A 245 25.39 -32.94 -2.89
CA ALA A 245 26.56 -33.10 -3.74
C ALA A 245 27.75 -32.24 -3.26
N ALA A 246 27.51 -30.99 -2.86
CA ALA A 246 28.58 -30.06 -2.51
C ALA A 246 28.98 -30.07 -1.02
N LEU A 247 28.03 -30.32 -0.11
CA LEU A 247 28.20 -30.22 1.33
C LEU A 247 28.08 -31.57 2.06
N GLY A 248 27.58 -32.62 1.40
CA GLY A 248 27.18 -33.87 2.06
C GLY A 248 25.94 -33.70 2.96
N VAL A 249 25.26 -32.55 2.89
CA VAL A 249 24.12 -32.20 3.75
C VAL A 249 22.92 -31.85 2.91
N ARG A 250 21.78 -32.45 3.23
CA ARG A 250 20.51 -32.18 2.57
C ARG A 250 19.88 -30.87 3.05
N LEU A 251 20.01 -29.80 2.27
CA LEU A 251 19.33 -28.53 2.52
C LEU A 251 18.00 -28.44 1.76
N THR A 252 16.93 -28.12 2.47
CA THR A 252 15.59 -27.83 1.93
C THR A 252 15.32 -26.33 2.00
N VAL A 253 14.26 -25.86 1.35
CA VAL A 253 13.85 -24.44 1.44
C VAL A 253 13.62 -24.02 2.90
N ALA A 254 13.03 -24.89 3.73
CA ALA A 254 12.79 -24.62 5.14
C ALA A 254 14.09 -24.56 5.96
N SER A 255 15.00 -25.52 5.75
CA SER A 255 16.27 -25.55 6.50
C SER A 255 17.24 -24.46 6.04
N GLN A 256 17.23 -24.07 4.76
CA GLN A 256 17.95 -22.88 4.29
C GLN A 256 17.48 -21.65 5.05
N ARG A 257 16.17 -21.49 5.19
CA ARG A 257 15.59 -20.30 5.84
C ARG A 257 16.06 -20.19 7.29
N GLN A 258 16.08 -21.31 8.00
CA GLN A 258 16.61 -21.39 9.36
C GLN A 258 18.11 -21.11 9.41
N LEU A 259 18.87 -21.64 8.44
CA LEU A 259 20.30 -21.39 8.30
C LEU A 259 20.63 -19.92 8.09
N PHE A 260 19.86 -19.21 7.25
CA PHE A 260 20.00 -17.77 7.06
C PHE A 260 19.86 -17.01 8.39
N VAL A 261 18.83 -17.34 9.17
CA VAL A 261 18.57 -16.72 10.48
C VAL A 261 19.73 -16.98 11.45
N ALA A 262 20.21 -18.22 11.52
CA ALA A 262 21.31 -18.61 12.40
C ALA A 262 22.63 -17.92 12.05
N VAL A 263 22.98 -17.88 10.75
CA VAL A 263 24.21 -17.22 10.27
C VAL A 263 24.19 -15.72 10.60
N ARG A 264 23.05 -15.06 10.39
CA ARG A 264 22.89 -13.63 10.65
C ARG A 264 23.05 -13.31 12.14
N ARG A 265 22.41 -14.08 13.03
CA ARG A 265 22.58 -13.96 14.49
C ARG A 265 24.05 -14.02 14.91
N ALA A 266 24.84 -14.87 14.25
CA ALA A 266 26.22 -15.12 14.64
C ALA A 266 27.26 -14.14 14.06
N LYS A 267 26.95 -13.40 12.97
CA LYS A 267 27.99 -12.73 12.15
C LYS A 267 27.66 -11.32 11.65
N VAL A 268 26.47 -10.78 11.92
CA VAL A 268 26.11 -9.40 11.55
C VAL A 268 25.94 -8.57 12.84
N PRO A 269 26.86 -7.63 13.16
CA PRO A 269 26.82 -6.84 14.40
C PRO A 269 25.53 -5.99 14.50
N GLY A 270 24.96 -5.87 15.72
CA GLY A 270 23.78 -5.03 16.00
C GLY A 270 22.42 -5.76 16.06
N ALA A 271 22.40 -7.10 16.10
CA ALA A 271 21.18 -7.88 16.28
C ALA A 271 20.93 -8.18 17.78
N ASN A 272 20.08 -7.40 18.48
CA ASN A 272 19.64 -7.72 19.84
C ASN A 272 18.69 -8.95 19.82
N THR A 273 18.80 -9.82 20.83
CA THR A 273 18.47 -11.26 20.73
C THR A 273 17.40 -11.79 21.69
N ASP A 274 16.56 -10.96 22.29
CA ASP A 274 15.62 -11.45 23.33
C ASP A 274 14.15 -11.69 22.87
N ASP A 275 13.77 -11.34 21.63
CA ASP A 275 12.39 -11.53 21.10
C ASP A 275 12.24 -12.73 20.15
N LEU A 276 13.06 -13.77 20.29
CA LEU A 276 13.32 -14.73 19.20
C LEU A 276 12.60 -16.08 19.30
N ASP A 277 11.66 -16.23 20.24
CA ASP A 277 10.79 -17.40 20.38
C ASP A 277 9.38 -17.11 19.86
N MET A 278 9.23 -16.95 18.54
CA MET A 278 7.98 -17.25 17.84
C MET A 278 8.28 -17.78 16.44
N GLU A 279 7.58 -18.85 16.05
CA GLU A 279 7.58 -19.37 14.68
C GLU A 279 7.02 -18.38 13.63
N ASP A 280 6.67 -17.15 14.03
CA ASP A 280 6.24 -16.07 13.17
C ASP A 280 7.10 -14.81 13.37
N ASP A 281 7.60 -14.28 12.25
CA ASP A 281 8.32 -13.01 12.09
C ASP A 281 9.80 -12.97 12.52
N ALA A 282 10.69 -12.89 11.53
CA ALA A 282 12.09 -12.52 11.75
C ALA A 282 12.19 -10.98 11.49
N PRO A 283 12.07 -10.11 12.53
CA PRO A 283 11.63 -8.70 12.53
C PRO A 283 12.10 -7.71 11.43
N LEU A 284 11.24 -7.37 10.46
CA LEU A 284 11.47 -6.35 9.40
C LEU A 284 12.68 -6.63 8.47
N GLN A 285 13.04 -7.89 8.25
CA GLN A 285 14.34 -8.33 7.70
C GLN A 285 15.51 -8.17 8.71
N LEU A 286 15.32 -7.60 9.91
CA LEU A 286 15.99 -7.85 11.22
C LEU A 286 16.83 -6.83 12.00
N GLY A 287 16.32 -5.61 12.23
CA GLY A 287 16.66 -4.71 13.37
C GLY A 287 16.69 -3.22 13.00
N HIS A 288 16.16 -2.23 13.73
CA HIS A 288 15.40 -2.12 14.99
C HIS A 288 14.54 -0.83 14.95
N SER A 289 13.26 -0.90 15.34
CA SER A 289 12.63 -0.15 16.46
C SER A 289 11.10 -0.29 16.34
N SER A 290 10.44 -0.52 17.46
CA SER A 290 8.97 -0.57 17.60
C SER A 290 8.27 0.77 17.27
N ALA A 291 9.05 1.83 17.00
CA ALA A 291 8.60 3.09 16.43
C ALA A 291 8.59 3.08 14.89
N THR A 292 9.59 2.46 14.25
CA THR A 292 9.66 2.25 12.79
C THR A 292 8.63 1.21 12.32
N GLU A 293 8.33 0.20 13.16
CA GLU A 293 7.26 -0.77 12.88
C GLU A 293 5.90 -0.11 12.64
N ARG A 294 5.57 0.99 13.34
CA ARG A 294 4.23 1.61 13.23
C ARG A 294 4.02 2.38 11.93
N GLN A 295 5.09 2.71 11.20
CA GLN A 295 5.03 3.57 10.01
C GLN A 295 4.79 2.79 8.70
N HIS A 296 5.12 1.50 8.63
CA HIS A 296 5.18 0.73 7.36
C HIS A 296 4.11 -0.36 7.19
N TYR A 297 3.09 -0.38 8.04
CA TYR A 297 1.93 -1.24 7.85
C TYR A 297 0.94 -0.63 6.84
N GLY A 298 0.90 -1.15 5.62
CA GLY A 298 -0.14 -0.83 4.63
C GLY A 298 0.35 -0.33 3.26
N ILE A 299 1.65 -0.34 3.01
CA ILE A 299 2.24 -0.10 1.69
C ILE A 299 2.09 -1.39 0.88
N THR A 300 1.49 -1.32 -0.30
CA THR A 300 1.46 -2.44 -1.25
C THR A 300 2.65 -2.34 -2.20
N ILE A 301 2.94 -3.37 -2.97
CA ILE A 301 3.98 -3.32 -4.01
C ILE A 301 3.74 -2.15 -4.97
N ARG A 302 2.48 -1.71 -5.16
CA ARG A 302 2.10 -0.55 -5.99
C ARG A 302 2.56 0.78 -5.42
N ASP A 303 2.75 0.81 -4.11
CA ASP A 303 3.17 1.95 -3.32
C ASP A 303 4.68 1.88 -3.01
N ILE A 304 5.44 1.05 -3.72
CA ILE A 304 6.90 0.91 -3.51
C ILE A 304 7.63 2.26 -3.62
N HIS A 305 7.17 3.15 -4.49
CA HIS A 305 7.67 4.52 -4.62
C HIS A 305 7.33 5.43 -3.42
N LEU A 306 6.40 4.99 -2.56
CA LEU A 306 6.00 5.66 -1.32
C LEU A 306 6.70 5.05 -0.08
N LEU A 307 7.54 4.01 -0.26
CA LEU A 307 8.42 3.57 0.81
C LEU A 307 9.36 4.72 1.17
N ASP A 308 9.42 5.06 2.47
CA ASP A 308 10.43 5.99 2.96
C ASP A 308 11.82 5.49 2.54
N SER A 309 12.64 6.36 1.97
CA SER A 309 13.97 6.03 1.45
C SER A 309 14.81 5.28 2.49
N ARG A 310 14.62 5.56 3.78
CA ARG A 310 15.31 4.88 4.89
C ARG A 310 14.94 3.40 5.02
N THR A 311 13.71 3.00 4.70
CA THR A 311 13.26 1.60 4.80
C THR A 311 13.80 0.75 3.67
N LEU A 312 13.75 1.28 2.44
CA LEU A 312 14.35 0.62 1.28
C LEU A 312 15.87 0.48 1.49
N GLN A 313 16.54 1.54 1.97
CA GLN A 313 17.95 1.51 2.33
C GLN A 313 18.28 0.47 3.42
N ALA A 314 17.40 0.25 4.39
CA ALA A 314 17.61 -0.78 5.41
C ALA A 314 17.55 -2.21 4.81
N PHE A 315 16.59 -2.47 3.91
CA PHE A 315 16.51 -3.75 3.17
C PHE A 315 17.73 -3.97 2.26
N GLN A 316 18.17 -2.90 1.58
CA GLN A 316 19.38 -2.91 0.75
C GLN A 316 20.62 -3.22 1.59
N ALA A 317 20.84 -2.47 2.68
CA ALA A 317 22.00 -2.64 3.56
C ALA A 317 22.12 -4.07 4.07
N MET A 318 21.00 -4.71 4.42
CA MET A 318 21.02 -6.09 4.89
C MET A 318 21.26 -7.11 3.77
N SER A 319 20.70 -6.91 2.58
CA SER A 319 20.97 -7.78 1.42
C SER A 319 22.45 -7.71 1.02
N VAL A 320 23.03 -6.50 1.06
CA VAL A 320 24.46 -6.26 0.84
C VAL A 320 25.32 -6.90 1.93
N ALA A 321 24.94 -6.78 3.21
CA ALA A 321 25.68 -7.39 4.32
C ALA A 321 25.71 -8.92 4.23
N TRP A 322 24.59 -9.55 3.86
CA TRP A 322 24.53 -10.98 3.60
C TRP A 322 25.50 -11.39 2.49
N TRP A 323 25.47 -10.68 1.36
CA TRP A 323 26.35 -10.98 0.24
C TRP A 323 27.83 -10.78 0.58
N LYS A 324 28.20 -9.71 1.30
CA LYS A 324 29.56 -9.51 1.82
C LYS A 324 30.01 -10.67 2.71
N TRP A 325 29.12 -11.21 3.54
CA TRP A 325 29.43 -12.40 4.34
C TRP A 325 29.71 -13.62 3.46
N VAL A 326 28.92 -13.84 2.40
CA VAL A 326 29.16 -14.93 1.43
C VAL A 326 30.53 -14.79 0.76
N GLN A 327 30.98 -13.57 0.46
CA GLN A 327 32.27 -13.30 -0.18
C GLN A 327 33.49 -13.43 0.74
N SER A 328 33.32 -13.23 2.05
CA SER A 328 34.47 -13.24 2.96
C SER A 328 35.16 -14.61 3.05
N ASP A 329 36.48 -14.64 2.90
CA ASP A 329 37.33 -15.80 3.21
C ASP A 329 37.99 -15.60 4.59
N MET A 330 38.06 -16.67 5.39
CA MET A 330 38.63 -16.65 6.75
C MET A 330 40.16 -16.48 6.66
N GLY A 331 40.62 -15.25 6.54
CA GLY A 331 42.05 -14.90 6.60
C GLY A 331 42.39 -13.50 7.08
N SER A 332 41.41 -12.61 7.30
CA SER A 332 41.68 -11.19 7.62
C SER A 332 40.79 -10.57 8.71
N THR A 333 39.75 -11.27 9.19
CA THR A 333 38.66 -10.63 9.93
C THR A 333 38.65 -10.95 11.43
N ALA A 334 39.78 -10.75 12.10
CA ALA A 334 39.77 -10.37 13.52
C ALA A 334 39.90 -8.84 13.71
N ALA A 335 40.39 -8.10 12.70
CA ALA A 335 40.63 -6.65 12.80
C ALA A 335 39.67 -5.77 11.97
N ALA A 336 39.08 -6.28 10.89
CA ALA A 336 38.33 -5.42 9.95
C ALA A 336 36.85 -5.16 10.32
N ILE A 337 36.27 -5.88 11.30
CA ILE A 337 34.85 -5.71 11.67
C ILE A 337 34.66 -4.60 12.73
N SER A 338 35.73 -4.20 13.43
CA SER A 338 35.71 -3.10 14.41
C SER A 338 36.14 -1.74 13.83
N ALA A 339 36.72 -1.69 12.63
CA ALA A 339 37.35 -0.47 12.11
C ALA A 339 36.57 0.26 10.99
N ASP A 340 35.57 -0.37 10.35
CA ASP A 340 34.97 0.18 9.11
C ASP A 340 33.46 0.54 9.25
N MET A 341 32.98 0.72 10.49
CA MET A 341 31.65 1.30 10.79
C MET A 341 31.72 2.80 11.11
N SER A 342 32.74 3.50 10.60
CA SER A 342 32.69 4.94 10.36
C SER A 342 32.38 5.17 8.89
N LEU A 343 31.17 5.67 8.59
CA LEU A 343 30.78 6.19 7.28
C LEU A 343 31.93 6.95 6.60
N PRO A 344 32.47 6.48 5.46
CA PRO A 344 33.26 7.33 4.58
C PRO A 344 32.30 8.15 3.71
N ALA A 345 32.28 9.46 3.97
CA ALA A 345 31.77 10.56 3.14
C ALA A 345 31.04 10.20 1.82
N VAL A 346 29.70 10.14 1.86
CA VAL A 346 28.83 10.43 0.69
C VAL A 346 28.35 11.88 0.78
N GLN A 347 29.31 12.79 0.93
CA GLN A 347 29.08 14.24 0.93
C GLN A 347 29.39 14.88 -0.45
N ALA A 348 29.68 14.07 -1.47
CA ALA A 348 29.83 14.50 -2.85
C ALA A 348 28.96 13.61 -3.74
N ILE A 349 28.11 14.24 -4.57
CA ILE A 349 27.04 13.73 -5.47
C ILE A 349 25.62 14.22 -5.06
N GLY A 350 25.47 14.90 -3.92
CA GLY A 350 24.26 15.67 -3.59
C GLY A 350 24.15 17.05 -4.26
N THR A 351 25.00 17.40 -5.24
CA THR A 351 25.10 18.77 -5.77
C THR A 351 25.19 18.79 -7.30
N THR A 352 24.10 18.50 -8.02
CA THR A 352 23.99 18.98 -9.42
C THR A 352 22.58 19.20 -9.99
N LEU A 353 21.48 19.14 -9.21
CA LEU A 353 20.15 19.53 -9.75
C LEU A 353 19.25 20.31 -8.77
N LEU A 354 19.85 21.07 -7.85
CA LEU A 354 19.16 22.14 -7.11
C LEU A 354 19.89 23.46 -7.32
N LYS A 355 19.80 24.02 -8.53
CA LYS A 355 20.09 25.45 -8.73
C LYS A 355 18.92 26.27 -8.19
N ARG A 356 19.11 26.72 -6.95
CA ARG A 356 18.43 27.84 -6.32
C ARG A 356 18.31 29.02 -7.30
N HIS A 357 17.09 29.45 -7.61
CA HIS A 357 16.86 30.87 -7.83
C HIS A 357 16.45 31.50 -6.50
N ARG A 358 17.24 32.50 -6.11
CA ARG A 358 17.10 33.33 -4.92
C ARG A 358 15.77 34.07 -4.94
N SER A 359 15.06 34.03 -3.82
CA SER A 359 14.07 35.04 -3.44
C SER A 359 14.77 36.37 -3.14
N PRO A 360 14.24 37.51 -3.63
CA PRO A 360 14.48 38.80 -3.03
C PRO A 360 13.38 39.14 -2.02
N SER A 361 13.83 39.85 -1.00
CA SER A 361 13.16 40.52 0.12
C SER A 361 11.73 41.06 -0.05
N LEU A 362 10.96 40.86 1.04
CA LEU A 362 9.99 41.78 1.68
C LEU A 362 9.48 42.98 0.85
N GLY A 363 8.24 42.87 0.40
CA GLY A 363 7.33 43.94 0.02
C GLY A 363 5.89 43.42 0.02
N GLU A 364 5.05 44.03 0.84
CA GLU A 364 3.56 44.07 0.96
C GLU A 364 2.62 43.00 0.34
N PRO A 365 1.44 42.75 0.96
CA PRO A 365 0.66 41.53 0.76
C PRO A 365 -0.06 41.52 -0.60
N VAL A 366 0.35 40.61 -1.47
CA VAL A 366 -0.40 40.27 -2.69
C VAL A 366 -1.56 39.35 -2.31
N GLY A 367 -2.78 39.76 -2.68
CA GLY A 367 -4.05 39.20 -2.23
C GLY A 367 -4.25 37.71 -2.46
N ALA A 368 -5.07 37.10 -1.59
CA ALA A 368 -5.50 35.71 -1.69
C ALA A 368 -6.12 35.42 -3.08
N PRO A 369 -5.84 34.23 -3.68
CA PRO A 369 -6.46 33.85 -4.94
C PRO A 369 -8.00 33.76 -4.78
N ALA A 370 -8.72 34.31 -5.75
CA ALA A 370 -10.19 34.40 -5.72
C ALA A 370 -10.86 33.00 -5.75
N PRO A 371 -11.99 32.80 -5.04
CA PRO A 371 -12.68 31.52 -4.98
C PRO A 371 -13.26 31.12 -6.35
N THR A 372 -12.99 29.89 -6.78
CA THR A 372 -13.55 29.33 -8.01
C THR A 372 -15.00 28.91 -7.77
N ARG A 373 -15.96 29.63 -8.37
CA ARG A 373 -17.40 29.32 -8.30
C ARG A 373 -17.73 28.07 -9.11
N ALA A 374 -18.57 27.19 -8.58
CA ALA A 374 -19.10 26.06 -9.36
C ALA A 374 -19.97 26.58 -10.52
N ARG A 375 -19.87 25.97 -11.71
CA ARG A 375 -20.77 26.29 -12.84
C ARG A 375 -22.18 25.78 -12.52
N GLY A 376 -23.17 26.67 -12.44
CA GLY A 376 -24.57 26.27 -12.29
C GLY A 376 -25.54 27.44 -12.12
N GLU A 377 -26.78 27.20 -12.55
CA GLU A 377 -27.95 28.08 -12.46
C GLU A 377 -28.23 28.58 -11.03
N ALA A 378 -28.89 29.74 -10.92
CA ALA A 378 -29.24 30.36 -9.64
C ALA A 378 -30.13 29.42 -8.80
N GLY A 379 -29.66 29.02 -7.61
CA GLY A 379 -30.44 28.23 -6.66
C GLY A 379 -31.45 29.05 -5.85
N ARG A 380 -32.25 28.38 -5.02
CA ARG A 380 -33.38 28.98 -4.27
C ARG A 380 -33.01 30.19 -3.42
N PHE A 381 -31.77 30.23 -2.90
CA PHE A 381 -31.29 31.31 -2.04
C PHE A 381 -30.40 32.33 -2.76
N ALA A 382 -30.39 32.34 -4.10
CA ALA A 382 -29.65 33.36 -4.84
C ALA A 382 -30.16 34.77 -4.47
N GLY A 383 -29.25 35.64 -4.02
CA GLY A 383 -29.58 37.00 -3.57
C GLY A 383 -30.15 37.10 -2.15
N CYS A 384 -30.26 35.99 -1.40
CA CYS A 384 -30.63 36.02 0.02
C CYS A 384 -29.45 36.44 0.91
N THR A 385 -29.75 36.98 2.08
CA THR A 385 -28.75 37.18 3.15
C THR A 385 -28.56 35.89 3.96
N VAL A 386 -27.43 35.78 4.67
CA VAL A 386 -27.15 34.66 5.58
C VAL A 386 -28.30 34.46 6.58
N ASP A 387 -28.86 35.55 7.10
CA ASP A 387 -29.97 35.54 8.05
C ASP A 387 -31.24 34.94 7.44
N GLN A 388 -31.54 35.26 6.19
CA GLN A 388 -32.70 34.72 5.46
C GLN A 388 -32.55 33.22 5.21
N VAL A 389 -31.33 32.76 4.87
CA VAL A 389 -31.04 31.33 4.70
C VAL A 389 -31.16 30.59 6.04
N ALA A 390 -30.56 31.13 7.11
CA ALA A 390 -30.63 30.52 8.43
C ALA A 390 -32.07 30.46 8.97
N ALA A 391 -32.86 31.52 8.78
CA ALA A 391 -34.27 31.56 9.17
C ALA A 391 -35.13 30.55 8.40
N ALA A 392 -34.84 30.33 7.11
CA ALA A 392 -35.53 29.33 6.30
C ALA A 392 -35.28 27.90 6.79
N VAL A 393 -34.11 27.62 7.36
CA VAL A 393 -33.74 26.27 7.86
C VAL A 393 -34.21 26.05 9.30
N LEU A 394 -34.05 27.06 10.18
CA LEU A 394 -34.33 26.95 11.62
C LEU A 394 -35.77 27.31 12.02
N GLY A 395 -36.54 27.93 11.12
CA GLY A 395 -37.86 28.50 11.42
C GLY A 395 -37.78 29.88 12.09
N THR A 396 -38.89 30.62 12.04
CA THR A 396 -39.04 31.97 12.65
C THR A 396 -39.05 31.88 14.18
N GLY A 397 -37.86 31.73 14.76
CA GLY A 397 -37.61 31.66 16.20
C GLY A 397 -36.18 31.21 16.56
N GLY A 398 -35.23 31.34 15.63
CA GLY A 398 -33.94 30.64 15.62
C GLY A 398 -33.05 30.87 16.84
N VAL A 399 -32.62 29.75 17.44
CA VAL A 399 -31.58 29.59 18.45
C VAL A 399 -30.32 30.41 18.10
N ALA A 400 -29.64 30.96 19.10
CA ALA A 400 -28.38 31.70 18.94
C ALA A 400 -27.38 30.93 18.05
N ARG A 401 -27.05 31.53 16.90
CA ARG A 401 -26.05 31.00 15.95
C ARG A 401 -24.67 31.00 16.60
N ARG A 402 -23.90 29.95 16.36
CA ARG A 402 -22.57 29.74 16.96
C ARG A 402 -21.48 30.25 16.01
N ASN A 403 -20.37 30.73 16.57
CA ASN A 403 -19.24 31.28 15.81
C ASN A 403 -18.81 30.37 14.65
N GLY A 404 -18.80 30.91 13.42
CA GLY A 404 -18.35 30.22 12.20
C GLY A 404 -19.45 29.66 11.29
N GLN A 405 -20.72 29.63 11.73
CA GLN A 405 -21.85 29.19 10.88
C GLN A 405 -22.17 30.18 9.76
N ASP A 406 -22.12 31.49 10.05
CA ASP A 406 -22.48 32.52 9.07
C ASP A 406 -21.49 32.56 7.89
N GLU A 407 -20.20 32.49 8.17
CA GLU A 407 -19.15 32.39 7.15
C GLU A 407 -19.30 31.11 6.32
N ALA A 408 -19.64 29.99 6.96
CA ALA A 408 -19.87 28.74 6.24
C ALA A 408 -21.10 28.79 5.32
N ILE A 409 -22.21 29.41 5.76
CA ILE A 409 -23.40 29.64 4.92
C ILE A 409 -23.04 30.57 3.75
N GLN A 410 -22.33 31.66 4.02
CA GLN A 410 -21.88 32.59 2.98
C GLN A 410 -21.04 31.86 1.94
N THR A 411 -19.99 31.14 2.35
CA THR A 411 -19.06 30.47 1.44
C THR A 411 -19.70 29.31 0.66
N VAL A 412 -20.48 28.45 1.33
CA VAL A 412 -21.03 27.23 0.72
C VAL A 412 -22.29 27.52 -0.09
N ILE A 413 -23.21 28.32 0.45
CA ILE A 413 -24.55 28.51 -0.12
C ILE A 413 -24.60 29.77 -1.01
N LEU A 414 -24.17 30.92 -0.50
CA LEU A 414 -24.35 32.19 -1.20
C LEU A 414 -23.27 32.42 -2.27
N ASP A 415 -22.02 32.11 -1.94
CA ASP A 415 -20.89 32.23 -2.87
C ASP A 415 -20.75 31.00 -3.78
N CYS A 416 -21.42 29.89 -3.45
CA CYS A 416 -21.40 28.63 -4.20
C CYS A 416 -19.96 28.18 -4.55
N CYS A 417 -19.04 28.30 -3.57
CA CYS A 417 -17.65 27.91 -3.75
C CYS A 417 -17.56 26.42 -4.11
N SER A 418 -16.84 26.08 -5.18
CA SER A 418 -16.78 24.71 -5.72
C SER A 418 -16.11 23.70 -4.78
N ARG A 419 -15.09 24.14 -4.03
CA ARG A 419 -14.30 23.28 -3.12
C ARG A 419 -14.17 23.95 -1.77
N VAL A 420 -14.79 23.38 -0.73
CA VAL A 420 -14.84 23.97 0.61
C VAL A 420 -14.42 22.97 1.67
N ILE A 421 -13.52 23.40 2.58
CA ILE A 421 -13.20 22.68 3.82
C ILE A 421 -13.80 23.46 4.99
N LEU A 422 -14.66 22.80 5.75
CA LEU A 422 -15.28 23.33 6.95
C LEU A 422 -14.65 22.68 8.19
N ARG A 423 -13.71 23.40 8.81
CA ARG A 423 -13.10 23.05 10.09
C ARG A 423 -13.80 23.79 11.22
N LEU A 424 -14.93 23.23 11.65
CA LEU A 424 -15.73 23.78 12.75
C LEU A 424 -15.74 22.81 13.94
N PRO A 425 -15.61 23.28 15.19
CA PRO A 425 -15.65 22.42 16.37
C PRO A 425 -16.89 21.48 16.40
N PRO A 426 -16.81 20.30 17.04
CA PRO A 426 -17.99 19.46 17.28
C PRO A 426 -19.14 20.24 17.95
N ALA A 427 -20.38 19.84 17.69
CA ALA A 427 -21.59 20.52 18.20
C ALA A 427 -21.80 21.98 17.74
N THR A 428 -21.03 22.52 16.78
CA THR A 428 -21.30 23.85 16.18
C THR A 428 -22.48 23.87 15.21
N GLY A 429 -23.17 22.75 15.00
CA GLY A 429 -24.37 22.67 14.15
C GLY A 429 -24.06 22.58 12.65
N LYS A 430 -23.03 21.81 12.25
CA LYS A 430 -22.68 21.54 10.84
C LYS A 430 -23.84 20.98 10.01
N THR A 431 -24.75 20.26 10.66
CA THR A 431 -25.98 19.74 10.04
C THR A 431 -26.85 20.84 9.42
N LEU A 432 -26.84 22.05 9.99
CA LEU A 432 -27.53 23.22 9.43
C LEU A 432 -27.05 23.52 8.00
N ILE A 433 -25.75 23.41 7.76
CA ILE A 433 -25.12 23.74 6.48
C ILE A 433 -25.59 22.74 5.43
N LEU A 434 -25.57 21.44 5.75
CA LEU A 434 -26.10 20.39 4.88
C LEU A 434 -27.59 20.63 4.54
N GLN A 435 -28.40 21.00 5.52
CA GLN A 435 -29.82 21.28 5.31
C GLN A 435 -30.02 22.48 4.38
N ALA A 436 -29.26 23.56 4.58
CA ALA A 436 -29.28 24.72 3.70
C ALA A 436 -28.88 24.35 2.26
N MET A 437 -27.89 23.48 2.08
CA MET A 437 -27.46 23.00 0.75
C MET A 437 -28.60 22.27 0.01
N VAL A 438 -29.26 21.34 0.68
CA VAL A 438 -30.37 20.58 0.08
C VAL A 438 -31.56 21.50 -0.24
N MET A 439 -31.87 22.46 0.63
CA MET A 439 -32.94 23.44 0.39
C MET A 439 -32.59 24.43 -0.73
N HIS A 440 -31.31 24.69 -0.97
CA HIS A 440 -30.84 25.58 -2.04
C HIS A 440 -31.08 24.98 -3.43
N ARG A 441 -30.95 23.66 -3.59
CA ARG A 441 -31.16 22.92 -4.85
C ARG A 441 -32.12 21.72 -4.63
N PRO A 442 -33.42 21.97 -4.41
CA PRO A 442 -34.39 20.91 -4.12
C PRO A 442 -34.67 20.00 -5.34
N ASP A 443 -34.43 20.51 -6.54
CA ASP A 443 -34.56 19.88 -7.85
C ASP A 443 -33.39 18.95 -8.21
N LYS A 444 -32.34 18.91 -7.39
CA LYS A 444 -31.15 18.11 -7.61
C LYS A 444 -30.83 17.25 -6.39
N VAL A 445 -29.95 16.27 -6.60
CA VAL A 445 -29.53 15.32 -5.58
C VAL A 445 -28.25 15.78 -4.90
N THR A 446 -28.26 15.87 -3.57
CA THR A 446 -27.04 16.02 -2.75
C THR A 446 -26.64 14.68 -2.15
N VAL A 447 -25.38 14.29 -2.31
CA VAL A 447 -24.85 13.04 -1.73
C VAL A 447 -24.10 13.35 -0.44
N LEU A 448 -24.50 12.72 0.67
CA LEU A 448 -23.80 12.79 1.95
C LEU A 448 -23.10 11.47 2.24
N VAL A 449 -21.77 11.50 2.29
CA VAL A 449 -20.94 10.39 2.75
C VAL A 449 -20.82 10.49 4.27
N VAL A 450 -21.36 9.50 4.98
CA VAL A 450 -21.28 9.42 6.44
C VAL A 450 -20.36 8.24 6.81
N PRO A 451 -19.12 8.51 7.27
CA PRO A 451 -18.20 7.46 7.68
C PRO A 451 -18.80 6.52 8.71
N TYR A 452 -19.60 6.99 9.66
CA TYR A 452 -19.98 6.17 10.79
C TYR A 452 -21.48 5.87 10.82
N VAL A 453 -21.82 4.58 10.92
CA VAL A 453 -23.23 4.12 10.90
C VAL A 453 -24.04 4.68 12.09
N ALA A 454 -23.40 4.91 13.24
CA ALA A 454 -24.04 5.50 14.41
C ALA A 454 -24.45 6.98 14.19
N LEU A 455 -23.60 7.78 13.55
CA LEU A 455 -23.87 9.18 13.19
C LEU A 455 -25.01 9.32 12.17
N ARG A 456 -25.20 8.30 11.32
CA ARG A 456 -26.28 8.28 10.31
C ARG A 456 -27.67 8.32 10.95
N GLN A 457 -27.90 7.61 12.05
CA GLN A 457 -29.21 7.56 12.70
C GLN A 457 -29.58 8.91 13.33
N GLU A 458 -28.62 9.62 13.90
CA GLU A 458 -28.79 10.97 14.45
C GLU A 458 -29.11 11.98 13.35
N LEU A 459 -28.40 11.94 12.21
CA LEU A 459 -28.67 12.78 11.05
C LEU A 459 -30.07 12.53 10.46
N VAL A 460 -30.51 11.27 10.39
CA VAL A 460 -31.86 10.89 9.93
C VAL A 460 -32.95 11.45 10.84
N LEU A 461 -32.75 11.39 12.17
CA LEU A 461 -33.68 11.96 13.14
C LEU A 461 -33.74 13.49 13.03
N HIS A 462 -32.60 14.16 12.86
CA HIS A 462 -32.53 15.61 12.72
C HIS A 462 -33.19 16.11 11.42
N CYS A 463 -32.96 15.46 10.29
CA CYS A 463 -33.59 15.83 9.01
C CYS A 463 -35.11 15.60 8.99
N SER A 464 -35.63 14.69 9.85
CA SER A 464 -37.07 14.41 9.95
C SER A 464 -37.84 15.42 10.82
N ARG A 465 -37.14 16.20 11.65
CA ARG A 465 -37.74 17.14 12.62
C ARG A 465 -37.79 18.59 12.12
N LEU A 466 -37.45 18.82 10.85
CA LEU A 466 -37.44 20.15 10.24
C LEU A 466 -38.84 20.62 9.83
N PRO A 467 -39.07 21.95 9.74
CA PRO A 467 -40.33 22.51 9.24
C PRO A 467 -40.66 22.07 7.81
N THR A 468 -39.65 21.90 6.94
CA THR A 468 -39.79 21.32 5.61
C THR A 468 -39.09 19.96 5.56
N PRO A 469 -39.83 18.85 5.43
CA PRO A 469 -39.23 17.51 5.42
C PRO A 469 -38.40 17.30 4.15
N ILE A 470 -37.13 16.95 4.33
CA ILE A 470 -36.21 16.63 3.22
C ILE A 470 -36.44 15.18 2.79
N SER A 471 -36.73 14.96 1.50
CA SER A 471 -36.79 13.62 0.92
C SER A 471 -35.40 12.99 0.92
N ARG A 472 -35.30 11.80 1.51
CA ARG A 472 -34.02 11.14 1.75
C ARG A 472 -34.05 9.68 1.33
N LEU A 473 -32.91 9.21 0.83
CA LEU A 473 -32.66 7.81 0.54
C LEU A 473 -31.42 7.36 1.30
N GLU A 474 -31.58 6.33 2.13
CA GLU A 474 -30.43 5.61 2.68
C GLU A 474 -30.01 4.55 1.66
N TRP A 475 -28.79 4.68 1.13
CA TRP A 475 -28.29 3.77 0.12
C TRP A 475 -27.70 2.51 0.75
N TYR A 476 -28.25 1.35 0.37
CA TYR A 476 -27.69 0.04 0.67
C TYR A 476 -27.35 -0.72 -0.62
N PRO A 477 -26.29 -1.55 -0.63
CA PRO A 477 -26.00 -2.42 -1.77
C PRO A 477 -27.21 -3.31 -2.11
N ASN A 478 -27.46 -3.52 -3.41
CA ASN A 478 -28.56 -4.35 -3.95
C ASN A 478 -29.99 -3.81 -3.79
N GLN A 479 -30.19 -2.52 -3.48
CA GLN A 479 -31.54 -1.92 -3.35
C GLN A 479 -32.21 -1.48 -4.66
N GLY A 480 -31.57 -1.66 -5.83
CA GLY A 480 -32.06 -1.14 -7.11
C GLY A 480 -31.87 0.39 -7.24
N MET A 481 -32.15 0.95 -8.42
CA MET A 481 -32.05 2.40 -8.62
C MET A 481 -33.15 3.13 -7.83
N GLY A 482 -32.74 4.12 -7.03
CA GLY A 482 -33.60 4.83 -6.08
C GLY A 482 -34.82 5.54 -6.67
N GLN A 483 -35.73 5.96 -5.80
CA GLN A 483 -36.96 6.66 -6.17
C GLN A 483 -36.68 8.06 -6.76
N ALA A 484 -37.43 8.44 -7.80
CA ALA A 484 -37.24 9.65 -8.60
C ALA A 484 -37.42 11.00 -7.86
N THR A 485 -37.79 11.00 -6.57
CA THR A 485 -38.15 12.20 -5.80
C THR A 485 -37.19 12.52 -4.66
N THR A 486 -35.95 12.00 -4.68
CA THR A 486 -35.00 12.11 -3.56
C THR A 486 -34.05 13.30 -3.71
N SER A 487 -34.02 14.23 -2.74
CA SER A 487 -33.08 15.37 -2.74
C SER A 487 -31.80 15.11 -1.94
N LEU A 488 -31.80 14.15 -0.99
CA LEU A 488 -30.63 13.78 -0.18
C LEU A 488 -30.36 12.26 -0.20
N VAL A 489 -29.16 11.85 -0.61
CA VAL A 489 -28.72 10.44 -0.57
C VAL A 489 -27.66 10.27 0.51
N LEU A 490 -27.95 9.39 1.47
CA LEU A 490 -27.04 9.02 2.57
C LEU A 490 -26.31 7.74 2.21
N VAL A 491 -24.99 7.79 2.12
CA VAL A 491 -24.16 6.65 1.73
C VAL A 491 -23.02 6.42 2.73
N THR A 492 -22.73 5.16 3.06
CA THR A 492 -21.51 4.83 3.80
C THR A 492 -20.34 4.70 2.84
N PRO A 493 -19.09 4.86 3.30
CA PRO A 493 -17.91 4.60 2.49
C PRO A 493 -17.96 3.24 1.78
N GLU A 494 -18.37 2.17 2.50
CA GLU A 494 -18.52 0.81 1.96
C GLU A 494 -19.49 0.78 0.79
N ALA A 495 -20.66 1.39 0.96
CA ALA A 495 -21.68 1.41 -0.08
C ALA A 495 -21.28 2.33 -1.24
N ALA A 496 -20.54 3.41 -0.97
CA ALA A 496 -20.00 4.30 -2.01
C ALA A 496 -18.95 3.61 -2.89
N SER A 497 -18.27 2.59 -2.36
CA SER A 497 -17.31 1.77 -3.13
C SER A 497 -17.95 0.71 -4.01
N SER A 498 -19.28 0.50 -3.90
CA SER A 498 -20.01 -0.46 -4.73
C SER A 498 -20.10 0.03 -6.19
N ARG A 499 -20.11 -0.93 -7.13
CA ARG A 499 -20.23 -0.61 -8.57
C ARG A 499 -21.59 0.02 -8.87
N GLU A 500 -22.64 -0.43 -8.19
CA GLU A 500 -24.00 0.07 -8.34
C GLU A 500 -24.06 1.57 -7.99
N PHE A 501 -23.46 1.96 -6.86
CA PHE A 501 -23.45 3.36 -6.44
C PHE A 501 -22.61 4.23 -7.39
N GLN A 502 -21.46 3.74 -7.85
CA GLN A 502 -20.63 4.51 -8.79
C GLN A 502 -21.33 4.74 -10.14
N HIS A 503 -22.06 3.74 -10.65
CA HIS A 503 -22.90 3.92 -11.84
C HIS A 503 -24.05 4.91 -11.58
N TYR A 504 -24.71 4.83 -10.42
CA TYR A 504 -25.75 5.79 -10.04
C TYR A 504 -25.21 7.22 -9.95
N LEU A 505 -24.03 7.40 -9.36
CA LEU A 505 -23.39 8.72 -9.26
C LEU A 505 -22.99 9.27 -10.64
N ALA A 506 -22.43 8.42 -11.51
CA ALA A 506 -22.11 8.81 -12.89
C ALA A 506 -23.38 9.19 -13.68
N TYR A 507 -24.47 8.43 -13.52
CA TYR A 507 -25.77 8.76 -14.12
C TYR A 507 -26.29 10.13 -13.66
N LEU A 508 -26.21 10.44 -12.36
CA LEU A 508 -26.64 11.75 -11.84
C LEU A 508 -25.78 12.89 -12.38
N ASP A 509 -24.47 12.66 -12.55
CA ASP A 509 -23.53 13.64 -13.12
C ASP A 509 -23.82 13.86 -14.61
N ASP A 510 -23.93 12.79 -15.40
CA ASP A 510 -24.25 12.82 -16.84
C ASP A 510 -25.60 13.50 -17.12
N MET A 511 -26.60 13.26 -16.27
CA MET A 511 -27.93 13.88 -16.37
C MET A 511 -28.00 15.28 -15.74
N SER A 512 -26.89 15.83 -15.24
CA SER A 512 -26.82 17.14 -14.54
C SER A 512 -27.74 17.26 -13.31
N GLN A 513 -28.09 16.12 -12.71
CA GLN A 513 -28.97 15.98 -11.54
C GLN A 513 -28.19 15.99 -10.21
N LEU A 514 -26.86 15.86 -10.24
CA LEU A 514 -26.01 15.95 -9.05
C LEU A 514 -25.77 17.43 -8.65
N ALA A 515 -26.12 17.82 -7.43
CA ALA A 515 -25.88 19.16 -6.90
C ALA A 515 -24.51 19.30 -6.22
N ALA A 516 -24.24 18.41 -5.26
CA ALA A 516 -23.05 18.48 -4.42
C ALA A 516 -22.73 17.12 -3.79
N ILE A 517 -21.47 16.93 -3.43
CA ILE A 517 -21.00 15.82 -2.59
C ILE A 517 -20.47 16.39 -1.28
N VAL A 518 -21.05 15.96 -0.17
CA VAL A 518 -20.68 16.35 1.18
C VAL A 518 -20.07 15.15 1.88
N VAL A 519 -18.91 15.32 2.51
CA VAL A 519 -18.32 14.29 3.38
C VAL A 519 -18.30 14.80 4.81
N ASP A 520 -19.04 14.10 5.68
CA ASP A 520 -18.95 14.32 7.11
C ASP A 520 -17.77 13.57 7.70
N GLU A 521 -17.19 14.10 8.78
CA GLU A 521 -15.93 13.64 9.36
C GLU A 521 -14.85 13.32 8.33
N ALA A 522 -14.59 14.26 7.41
CA ALA A 522 -13.65 14.07 6.30
C ALA A 522 -12.21 13.74 6.74
N HIS A 523 -11.83 14.03 8.00
CA HIS A 523 -10.56 13.59 8.58
C HIS A 523 -10.41 12.06 8.62
N VAL A 524 -11.52 11.32 8.55
CA VAL A 524 -11.55 9.87 8.51
C VAL A 524 -10.99 9.34 7.19
N ILE A 525 -11.08 10.08 6.09
CA ILE A 525 -10.50 9.67 4.80
C ILE A 525 -8.99 9.40 4.96
N PRO A 526 -8.15 10.36 5.38
CA PRO A 526 -6.73 10.11 5.60
C PRO A 526 -6.42 9.30 6.87
N ALA A 527 -7.30 9.28 7.88
CA ALA A 527 -7.07 8.52 9.11
C ALA A 527 -7.30 7.00 8.91
N ASP A 528 -8.33 6.64 8.15
CA ASP A 528 -8.81 5.26 8.03
C ASP A 528 -8.54 4.62 6.68
N GLU A 529 -8.05 5.35 5.67
CA GLU A 529 -7.72 4.81 4.34
C GLU A 529 -6.93 3.49 4.36
N ARG A 530 -6.07 3.30 5.37
CA ARG A 530 -5.19 2.13 5.52
C ARG A 530 -5.91 0.85 5.94
N TRP A 531 -7.09 0.95 6.57
CA TRP A 531 -7.84 -0.20 7.09
C TRP A 531 -9.28 -0.25 6.63
N ARG A 532 -9.83 0.91 6.25
CA ARG A 532 -11.16 1.08 5.68
C ARG A 532 -11.02 1.47 4.22
N LYS A 533 -10.55 0.52 3.40
CA LYS A 533 -10.31 0.67 1.96
C LYS A 533 -11.39 1.45 1.19
N PRO A 534 -12.70 1.34 1.53
CA PRO A 534 -13.71 2.15 0.87
C PRO A 534 -13.49 3.68 0.97
N MET A 535 -12.72 4.18 1.95
CA MET A 535 -12.30 5.59 2.03
C MET A 535 -11.44 6.03 0.83
N LEU A 536 -10.59 5.15 0.29
CA LEU A 536 -9.84 5.45 -0.93
C LEU A 536 -10.76 5.56 -2.14
N SER A 537 -11.83 4.76 -2.18
CA SER A 537 -12.86 4.89 -3.21
C SER A 537 -13.60 6.21 -3.10
N VAL A 538 -13.94 6.64 -1.88
CA VAL A 538 -14.54 7.96 -1.64
C VAL A 538 -13.59 9.07 -2.11
N ALA A 539 -12.30 9.00 -1.76
CA ALA A 539 -11.31 9.97 -2.23
C ALA A 539 -11.20 10.00 -3.77
N ALA A 540 -11.20 8.85 -4.43
CA ALA A 540 -11.18 8.75 -5.88
C ALA A 540 -12.47 9.30 -6.53
N ILE A 541 -13.63 9.10 -5.90
CA ILE A 541 -14.89 9.70 -6.34
C ILE A 541 -14.78 11.24 -6.28
N LEU A 542 -14.30 11.79 -5.17
CA LEU A 542 -14.14 13.25 -5.00
C LEU A 542 -13.13 13.86 -5.99
N ARG A 543 -12.06 13.13 -6.32
CA ARG A 543 -11.09 13.56 -7.34
C ARG A 543 -11.73 13.65 -8.73
N LYS A 544 -12.47 12.62 -9.15
CA LYS A 544 -13.11 12.55 -10.47
C LYS A 544 -14.18 13.62 -10.68
N GLN A 545 -14.83 14.04 -9.60
CA GLN A 545 -15.97 14.98 -9.62
C GLN A 545 -15.49 16.44 -9.67
N ALA A 546 -14.80 16.81 -10.74
CA ALA A 546 -14.18 18.13 -10.91
C ALA A 546 -15.18 19.29 -11.01
N ASN A 547 -16.36 19.05 -11.61
CA ASN A 547 -17.34 20.08 -11.95
C ASN A 547 -18.46 20.29 -10.91
N ILE A 548 -18.47 19.49 -9.85
CA ILE A 548 -19.52 19.49 -8.82
C ILE A 548 -18.99 20.13 -7.53
N GLN A 549 -19.88 20.78 -6.78
CA GLN A 549 -19.53 21.33 -5.47
C GLN A 549 -19.17 20.21 -4.49
N ILE A 550 -18.00 20.31 -3.86
CA ILE A 550 -17.54 19.38 -2.83
C ILE A 550 -17.29 20.12 -1.52
N VAL A 551 -17.93 19.63 -0.45
CA VAL A 551 -17.83 20.19 0.90
C VAL A 551 -17.33 19.12 1.87
N LEU A 552 -16.18 19.37 2.49
CA LEU A 552 -15.57 18.47 3.47
C LEU A 552 -15.74 19.04 4.87
N MET A 553 -16.48 18.34 5.73
CA MET A 553 -16.74 18.78 7.10
C MET A 553 -15.90 17.96 8.09
N SER A 554 -15.23 18.62 9.03
CA SER A 554 -14.48 17.92 10.08
C SER A 554 -14.31 18.76 11.35
N GLY A 555 -14.42 18.13 12.51
CA GLY A 555 -14.23 18.80 13.81
C GLY A 555 -12.79 18.78 14.33
N THR A 556 -12.01 17.83 13.84
CA THR A 556 -10.74 17.40 14.43
C THR A 556 -9.63 17.33 13.37
N LEU A 557 -9.71 18.16 12.33
CA LEU A 557 -8.74 18.18 11.24
C LEU A 557 -7.48 18.98 11.64
N SER A 558 -6.34 18.30 11.82
CA SER A 558 -5.04 18.96 11.99
C SER A 558 -4.49 19.46 10.65
N GLN A 559 -3.55 20.41 10.67
CA GLN A 559 -2.97 20.98 9.44
C GLN A 559 -2.31 19.92 8.55
N GLN A 560 -1.61 18.94 9.15
CA GLN A 560 -0.98 17.84 8.40
C GLN A 560 -2.03 16.89 7.79
N MET A 561 -3.10 16.59 8.53
CA MET A 561 -4.18 15.75 8.02
C MET A 561 -4.97 16.45 6.91
N GLU A 562 -5.15 17.76 7.01
CA GLU A 562 -5.75 18.58 5.96
C GLU A 562 -4.93 18.51 4.68
N GLN A 563 -3.60 18.71 4.75
CA GLN A 563 -2.73 18.58 3.59
C GLN A 563 -2.82 17.21 2.93
N ARG A 564 -2.83 16.13 3.74
CA ARG A 564 -3.00 14.76 3.25
C ARG A 564 -4.37 14.56 2.60
N LEU A 565 -5.44 15.03 3.24
CA LEU A 565 -6.80 14.98 2.70
C LEU A 565 -6.88 15.70 1.35
N MET A 566 -6.32 16.91 1.26
CA MET A 566 -6.28 17.70 0.03
C MET A 566 -5.54 16.98 -1.08
N TYR A 567 -4.36 16.43 -0.79
CA TYR A 567 -3.63 15.60 -1.74
C TYR A 567 -4.48 14.41 -2.21
N MET A 568 -5.23 13.78 -1.31
CA MET A 568 -6.08 12.62 -1.61
C MET A 568 -7.33 12.92 -2.44
N VAL A 569 -7.88 14.14 -2.35
CA VAL A 569 -9.18 14.47 -2.97
C VAL A 569 -9.09 15.50 -4.11
N SER A 570 -7.90 16.03 -4.38
CA SER A 570 -7.65 17.03 -5.43
C SER A 570 -6.95 16.44 -6.65
N GLU A 571 -7.28 16.97 -7.82
CA GLU A 571 -6.60 16.73 -9.10
C GLU A 571 -6.79 17.99 -9.98
N PRO A 572 -5.73 18.78 -10.26
CA PRO A 572 -4.32 18.58 -9.89
C PRO A 572 -4.04 18.84 -8.38
N PRO A 573 -2.86 18.43 -7.86
CA PRO A 573 -2.53 18.49 -6.42
C PRO A 573 -2.52 19.89 -5.79
N ASP A 574 -2.41 20.93 -6.60
CA ASP A 574 -2.40 22.35 -6.25
C ASP A 574 -3.76 23.05 -6.39
N MET A 575 -4.84 22.27 -6.58
CA MET A 575 -6.21 22.78 -6.62
C MET A 575 -6.52 23.65 -5.38
N ALA A 576 -7.05 24.85 -5.60
CA ALA A 576 -7.41 25.76 -4.52
C ALA A 576 -8.68 25.29 -3.78
N TRP A 577 -8.64 25.31 -2.45
CA TRP A 577 -9.77 25.03 -1.57
C TRP A 577 -10.06 26.23 -0.68
N THR A 578 -11.33 26.64 -0.63
CA THR A 578 -11.77 27.67 0.31
C THR A 578 -11.89 27.07 1.70
N ARG A 579 -11.28 27.70 2.69
CA ARG A 579 -11.22 27.19 4.07
C ARG A 579 -12.04 28.08 4.99
N VAL A 580 -13.00 27.49 5.70
CA VAL A 580 -13.66 28.12 6.85
C VAL A 580 -13.22 27.36 8.09
N SER A 581 -12.36 27.99 8.88
CA SER A 581 -11.75 27.38 10.07
C SER A 581 -12.04 28.22 11.30
N ARG A 582 -12.39 27.53 12.41
CA ARG A 582 -12.42 28.12 13.74
C ARG A 582 -11.53 27.32 14.68
N PRO A 583 -10.67 27.98 15.48
CA PRO A 583 -9.80 27.28 16.42
C PRO A 583 -10.66 26.45 17.38
N VAL A 584 -10.22 25.21 17.61
CA VAL A 584 -10.84 24.32 18.59
C VAL A 584 -10.07 24.50 19.88
N GLU A 585 -10.57 25.33 20.78
CA GLU A 585 -9.99 25.49 22.12
C GLU A 585 -10.68 24.53 23.09
N PHE A 586 -10.01 23.42 23.41
CA PHE A 586 -10.44 22.54 24.50
C PHE A 586 -9.90 23.06 25.83
N THR A 587 -10.48 24.15 26.35
CA THR A 587 -10.06 24.75 27.64
C THR A 587 -10.34 23.85 28.85
N HIS A 588 -11.06 22.76 28.66
CA HIS A 588 -11.51 21.83 29.70
C HIS A 588 -10.81 20.44 29.65
N LEU A 589 -9.80 20.26 28.80
CA LEU A 589 -9.07 18.98 28.67
C LEU A 589 -7.62 19.12 29.14
N SER A 590 -7.12 18.11 29.86
CA SER A 590 -5.71 17.93 30.21
C SER A 590 -5.17 16.63 29.61
N PHE A 591 -3.89 16.62 29.20
CA PHE A 591 -3.24 15.46 28.58
C PHE A 591 -2.07 14.99 29.44
N GLN A 592 -1.96 13.68 29.66
CA GLN A 592 -0.86 13.05 30.37
C GLN A 592 -0.44 11.76 29.66
N VAL A 593 0.87 11.50 29.60
CA VAL A 593 1.45 10.27 29.03
C VAL A 593 2.17 9.53 30.13
N MET A 594 1.85 8.24 30.31
CA MET A 594 2.47 7.37 31.31
C MET A 594 3.05 6.14 30.63
N ALA A 595 4.31 5.81 30.94
CA ALA A 595 4.88 4.52 30.56
C ALA A 595 4.34 3.45 31.52
N ALA A 596 3.84 2.33 30.98
CA ALA A 596 3.37 1.20 31.77
C ALA A 596 4.01 -0.08 31.23
N GLU A 597 4.49 -0.93 32.14
CA GLU A 597 4.95 -2.27 31.78
C GLU A 597 3.75 -3.19 31.50
N PRO A 598 3.92 -4.24 30.66
CA PRO A 598 2.83 -5.16 30.29
C PRO A 598 2.10 -5.78 31.49
N ASP A 599 2.78 -5.96 32.63
CA ASP A 599 2.18 -6.60 33.81
C ASP A 599 1.57 -5.59 34.79
N THR A 600 1.93 -4.30 34.71
CA THR A 600 1.49 -3.27 35.66
C THR A 600 0.29 -2.45 35.17
N HIS A 601 -0.04 -2.49 33.87
CA HIS A 601 -1.12 -1.67 33.31
C HIS A 601 -2.51 -1.99 33.89
N PHE A 602 -2.80 -3.25 34.24
CA PHE A 602 -4.10 -3.62 34.85
C PHE A 602 -4.31 -2.95 36.20
N THR A 603 -3.25 -2.85 37.01
CA THR A 603 -3.28 -2.21 38.33
C THR A 603 -3.53 -0.72 38.19
N ILE A 604 -2.80 -0.06 37.28
CA ILE A 604 -2.98 1.37 36.99
C ILE A 604 -4.41 1.67 36.54
N LEU A 605 -4.96 0.90 35.61
CA LEU A 605 -6.33 1.10 35.12
C LEU A 605 -7.38 0.85 36.21
N ARG A 606 -7.13 -0.07 37.14
CA ARG A 606 -8.01 -0.32 38.28
C ARG A 606 -7.99 0.87 39.26
N ASP A 607 -6.82 1.41 39.56
CA ASP A 607 -6.67 2.56 40.47
C ASP A 607 -7.31 3.82 39.88
N LEU A 608 -7.14 4.05 38.56
CA LEU A 608 -7.81 5.11 37.83
C LEU A 608 -9.33 4.94 37.87
N ASN A 609 -9.84 3.72 37.64
CA ASN A 609 -11.28 3.44 37.73
C ASN A 609 -11.84 3.75 39.13
N GLN A 610 -11.15 3.34 40.18
CA GLN A 610 -11.56 3.62 41.55
C GLN A 610 -11.57 5.12 41.86
N THR A 611 -10.57 5.85 41.38
CA THR A 611 -10.48 7.30 41.55
C THR A 611 -11.64 8.01 40.86
N GLN A 612 -11.90 7.66 39.60
CA GLN A 612 -13.01 8.22 38.82
C GLN A 612 -14.38 7.88 39.45
N THR A 613 -14.52 6.65 39.97
CA THR A 613 -15.72 6.23 40.71
C THR A 613 -15.95 7.07 41.97
N ARG A 614 -14.91 7.41 42.74
CA ARG A 614 -15.02 8.28 43.93
C ARG A 614 -15.43 9.70 43.60
N VAL A 615 -14.96 10.23 42.46
CA VAL A 615 -15.28 11.58 41.98
C VAL A 615 -16.63 11.63 41.26
N GLY A 616 -17.29 10.47 41.04
CA GLY A 616 -18.56 10.39 40.33
C GLY A 616 -18.43 10.64 38.83
N GLN A 617 -17.23 10.48 38.27
CA GLN A 617 -16.93 10.69 36.86
C GLN A 617 -16.76 9.36 36.13
N LYS A 618 -17.24 9.30 34.88
CA LYS A 618 -17.13 8.10 34.05
C LYS A 618 -15.76 8.05 33.39
N MET A 619 -15.25 6.82 33.23
CA MET A 619 -13.99 6.52 32.57
C MET A 619 -14.24 5.74 31.27
N LEU A 620 -13.60 6.15 30.19
CA LEU A 620 -13.62 5.46 28.90
C LEU A 620 -12.23 4.91 28.59
N ILE A 621 -12.13 3.61 28.31
CA ILE A 621 -10.87 2.97 27.90
C ILE A 621 -10.98 2.49 26.46
N VAL A 622 -10.07 2.97 25.62
CA VAL A 622 -10.00 2.63 24.20
C VAL A 622 -8.80 1.72 23.95
N THR A 623 -9.03 0.43 23.73
CA THR A 623 -7.96 -0.53 23.40
C THR A 623 -7.89 -0.80 21.89
N MET A 624 -6.68 -1.08 21.39
CA MET A 624 -6.43 -1.44 19.99
C MET A 624 -6.88 -2.87 19.63
N LYS A 625 -6.96 -3.80 20.60
CA LYS A 625 -7.28 -5.22 20.34
C LYS A 625 -8.66 -5.59 20.88
N ARG A 626 -9.53 -6.11 20.01
CA ARG A 626 -10.86 -6.62 20.41
C ARG A 626 -10.77 -7.74 21.46
N SER A 627 -9.74 -8.57 21.39
CA SER A 627 -9.48 -9.63 22.37
C SER A 627 -9.21 -9.09 23.78
N GLN A 628 -8.66 -7.88 23.90
CA GLN A 628 -8.36 -7.25 25.18
C GLN A 628 -9.59 -6.61 25.82
N VAL A 629 -10.64 -6.29 25.05
CA VAL A 629 -11.84 -5.62 25.58
C VAL A 629 -12.47 -6.42 26.72
N ALA A 630 -12.66 -7.73 26.53
CA ALA A 630 -13.27 -8.59 27.54
C ALA A 630 -12.35 -8.77 28.76
N VAL A 631 -11.06 -8.99 28.52
CA VAL A 631 -10.04 -9.20 29.57
C VAL A 631 -9.89 -7.96 30.45
N LEU A 632 -9.73 -6.79 29.84
CA LEU A 632 -9.62 -5.51 30.54
C LEU A 632 -10.91 -5.19 31.30
N ALA A 633 -12.08 -5.37 30.66
CA ALA A 633 -13.35 -5.11 31.32
C ALA A 633 -13.54 -5.98 32.57
N GLN A 634 -13.14 -7.25 32.50
CA GLN A 634 -13.17 -8.16 33.66
C GLN A 634 -12.17 -7.74 34.73
N ALA A 635 -10.92 -7.44 34.35
CA ALA A 635 -9.85 -7.10 35.29
C ALA A 635 -10.15 -5.84 36.12
N ILE A 636 -10.80 -4.84 35.53
CA ILE A 636 -11.10 -3.56 36.20
C ILE A 636 -12.56 -3.41 36.61
N SER A 637 -13.38 -4.47 36.44
CA SER A 637 -14.82 -4.46 36.69
C SER A 637 -15.62 -3.46 35.85
N ALA A 638 -15.19 -3.14 34.63
CA ALA A 638 -15.87 -2.26 33.68
C ALA A 638 -16.92 -2.98 32.81
N ILE A 639 -17.64 -2.22 31.98
CA ILE A 639 -18.52 -2.74 30.92
C ILE A 639 -17.68 -2.98 29.66
N ALA A 640 -17.89 -4.11 28.99
CA ALA A 640 -17.25 -4.42 27.70
C ALA A 640 -18.14 -3.97 26.54
N TRP A 641 -17.59 -3.19 25.60
CA TRP A 641 -18.28 -2.79 24.39
C TRP A 641 -18.40 -3.95 23.40
N PRO A 642 -19.62 -4.27 22.90
CA PRO A 642 -19.80 -5.31 21.90
C PRO A 642 -19.38 -4.79 20.52
N SER A 643 -18.12 -5.08 20.15
CA SER A 643 -17.56 -4.74 18.83
C SER A 643 -18.20 -5.51 17.66
N LYS A 644 -18.97 -6.57 17.93
CA LYS A 644 -19.90 -7.25 16.99
C LYS A 644 -21.28 -7.35 17.65
N GLY A 645 -22.32 -6.85 16.99
CA GLY A 645 -23.70 -6.94 17.48
C GLY A 645 -24.67 -6.13 16.62
N THR A 646 -25.97 -6.39 16.79
CA THR A 646 -27.03 -5.55 16.22
C THR A 646 -27.05 -4.17 16.91
N PRO A 647 -27.50 -3.11 16.23
CA PRO A 647 -27.62 -1.76 16.82
C PRO A 647 -28.38 -1.76 18.16
N ALA A 648 -29.43 -2.58 18.28
CA ALA A 648 -30.20 -2.76 19.51
C ALA A 648 -29.35 -3.23 20.71
N LYS A 649 -28.38 -4.14 20.47
CA LYS A 649 -27.48 -4.65 21.52
C LYS A 649 -26.48 -3.58 21.97
N GLN A 650 -25.98 -2.77 21.06
CA GLN A 650 -25.10 -1.64 21.37
C GLN A 650 -25.84 -0.57 22.17
N GLN A 651 -27.08 -0.28 21.79
CA GLN A 651 -27.94 0.69 22.47
C GLN A 651 -28.29 0.24 23.90
N ALA A 652 -28.54 -1.07 24.11
CA ALA A 652 -28.75 -1.63 25.44
C ALA A 652 -27.50 -1.50 26.34
N VAL A 653 -26.29 -1.72 25.80
CA VAL A 653 -25.03 -1.55 26.55
C VAL A 653 -24.78 -0.07 26.87
N LEU A 654 -25.11 0.85 25.96
CA LEU A 654 -25.06 2.29 26.24
C LEU A 654 -26.04 2.68 27.35
N ALA A 655 -27.27 2.16 27.33
CA ALA A 655 -28.24 2.39 28.40
C ALA A 655 -27.76 1.82 29.74
N GLN A 656 -27.13 0.63 29.73
CA GLN A 656 -26.53 0.03 30.92
C GLN A 656 -25.36 0.85 31.46
N TRP A 657 -24.55 1.46 30.60
CA TRP A 657 -23.47 2.36 31.02
C TRP A 657 -23.98 3.73 31.46
N ALA A 658 -25.06 4.22 30.84
CA ALA A 658 -25.74 5.43 31.27
C ALA A 658 -26.25 5.29 32.71
N ALA A 659 -26.85 4.14 33.04
CA ALA A 659 -27.49 3.85 34.32
C ALA A 659 -26.62 3.09 35.37
N GLY A 660 -25.44 2.59 35.00
CA GLY A 660 -24.68 1.60 35.79
C GLY A 660 -23.22 1.95 36.06
N LYS A 661 -22.30 1.05 35.69
CA LYS A 661 -20.86 1.08 36.07
C LYS A 661 -20.12 2.31 35.56
N MET A 662 -19.14 2.78 36.33
CA MET A 662 -18.38 4.01 36.03
C MET A 662 -17.36 3.88 34.89
N ALA A 663 -16.98 2.68 34.48
CA ALA A 663 -16.01 2.48 33.40
C ALA A 663 -16.55 1.60 32.25
N MET A 664 -16.17 1.96 31.02
CA MET A 664 -16.37 1.12 29.83
C MET A 664 -15.07 0.93 29.05
N VAL A 665 -14.86 -0.29 28.56
CA VAL A 665 -13.75 -0.65 27.68
C VAL A 665 -14.28 -0.96 26.29
N GLY A 666 -13.69 -0.39 25.26
CA GLY A 666 -14.03 -0.68 23.87
C GLY A 666 -12.86 -0.44 22.92
N THR A 667 -13.04 -0.78 21.65
CA THR A 667 -12.15 -0.30 20.58
C THR A 667 -12.57 1.09 20.12
N SER A 668 -11.85 1.72 19.18
CA SER A 668 -12.23 3.02 18.58
C SER A 668 -13.71 3.12 18.12
N ALA A 669 -14.36 2.01 17.79
CA ALA A 669 -15.79 1.91 17.54
C ALA A 669 -16.71 2.43 18.67
N ILE A 670 -16.21 2.56 19.90
CA ILE A 670 -16.95 3.14 21.04
C ILE A 670 -16.99 4.66 21.01
N ALA A 671 -15.94 5.31 20.46
CA ALA A 671 -15.80 6.77 20.44
C ALA A 671 -16.73 7.43 19.40
N VAL A 672 -17.31 6.62 18.54
CA VAL A 672 -18.12 7.04 17.40
C VAL A 672 -19.60 7.02 17.80
N GLY A 673 -20.16 8.20 18.08
CA GLY A 673 -21.59 8.37 18.34
C GLY A 673 -22.03 8.28 19.81
N THR A 674 -21.10 8.30 20.77
CA THR A 674 -21.43 8.39 22.20
C THR A 674 -21.31 9.83 22.69
N ASN A 675 -22.42 10.58 22.66
CA ASN A 675 -22.50 11.87 23.36
C ASN A 675 -22.97 11.64 24.81
N GLN A 676 -22.13 11.02 25.63
CA GLN A 676 -22.45 10.72 27.03
C GLN A 676 -21.91 11.83 27.94
N PRO A 677 -22.78 12.53 28.69
CA PRO A 677 -22.31 13.53 29.65
C PRO A 677 -21.63 12.86 30.85
N GLY A 678 -20.66 13.56 31.46
CA GLY A 678 -20.02 13.13 32.70
C GLY A 678 -18.81 12.18 32.54
N ILE A 679 -18.21 12.09 31.35
CA ILE A 679 -16.91 11.43 31.16
C ILE A 679 -15.81 12.35 31.68
N GLY A 680 -15.11 11.93 32.74
CA GLY A 680 -14.00 12.69 33.34
C GLY A 680 -12.62 12.22 32.89
N LEU A 681 -12.50 11.00 32.38
CA LEU A 681 -11.22 10.43 31.94
C LEU A 681 -11.37 9.53 30.72
N VAL A 682 -10.48 9.72 29.75
CA VAL A 682 -10.32 8.84 28.58
C VAL A 682 -8.90 8.28 28.59
N VAL A 683 -8.76 6.96 28.52
CA VAL A 683 -7.47 6.25 28.50
C VAL A 683 -7.33 5.50 27.18
N HIS A 684 -6.15 5.59 26.56
CA HIS A 684 -5.81 4.96 25.28
C HIS A 684 -4.79 3.85 25.44
#